data_AF-A0A1E8UHE5-F1
#
_entry.id   AF-A0A1E8UHE5-F1
#
_cell.length_a   1.000
_cell.length_b   1.000
_cell.length_c   1.000
_cell.angle_alpha   90.00
_cell.angle_beta   90.00
_cell.angle_gamma   90.00
#
_symmetry.space_group_name_H-M   'P 1'
#
loop_
_entity.id
_entity.type
_entity.pdbx_description
1 polymer ?
#
loop_
_entity_poly.entity_id
_entity_poly.type
_entity_poly.pdbx_seq_one_letter_code
_entity_poly.pdbx_strand_id
1 'polypeptide(L)'
;MSRYSGFRPEVQGLRAVAVLLVVVYHVFMGRVSGGVDIFLFISAFFMTSSFVRKIEGGRPLALGRYWLHTFKRLLPLATLVVLGTFVLLWLFYPAQDAAAFRSQGVASILYVENWSLAFNAVDYYAADHSSASPFQHFWSLSVQGQVFLVWPLIFALAWLVKRRTGRSSVPVLAVCFGAVFAVSLAFSVITTHTQQAFAYFDTRARLWEFALGSLVALAIPYLRPSRGLRVLLGWAGFVSMVSVGILVDVQGAFPGWIALWPLVSAAAIIVAGQSGSRWGFDRFLSWGPVVRMGDSAYALYLVHWPLLITYLVVRDRPVAGPRSGVAIVVVSVLLALLLTRLVETPLKNWAWPEAKNWRLGLVIAVCMSLVLAVAGSWAAVEERRETKLEAQAELNNPGARVLEPGFEFEGDPDAPALPTSMTDQWVGLPERCSGEFTSQNPVAQDFCRQTEPVENPTKVVAVVGNSHMEQYMGAVIPVAEEEDWQLVSVLQPGCGLGVEGQTPECRKGNEAVLEYLDQLQPDAVLTTSTRAELMDGAAEHTVAGLEPIVRDLTADGATVVGFRDNPRLGYDPTRCVAEKGREDPSCTTEKDEVLAAENPARSLESIPGYTGIDPTPLICPQGVCAPVIGNVNVWLDFHHLTWDYARSMAPLLREDLVAAVESEG
;
A
#
# COMPACT_ATOMS: atom_id res chain seq x y z
N MET A 1 46.19 -6.20 15.33
CA MET A 1 46.00 -5.55 14.00
C MET A 1 46.18 -6.66 12.96
N SER A 2 45.25 -7.15 12.12
CA SER A 2 44.08 -6.60 11.41
C SER A 2 42.86 -7.57 11.45
N ARG A 3 42.03 -7.50 12.50
CA ARG A 3 40.86 -8.42 12.65
C ARG A 3 39.73 -8.23 11.61
N TYR A 4 39.82 -7.23 10.72
CA TYR A 4 38.73 -6.79 9.83
C TYR A 4 39.19 -6.39 8.41
N SER A 5 40.19 -7.07 7.82
CA SER A 5 40.73 -6.74 6.48
C SER A 5 40.45 -7.81 5.42
N GLY A 6 39.93 -7.40 4.26
CA GLY A 6 39.84 -8.19 3.03
C GLY A 6 38.56 -7.91 2.23
N PHE A 7 38.69 -7.75 0.90
CA PHE A 7 37.55 -7.92 0.00
C PHE A 7 37.06 -9.37 0.12
N ARG A 8 35.77 -9.58 0.39
CA ARG A 8 35.16 -10.90 0.56
C ARG A 8 34.33 -11.23 -0.69
N PRO A 9 34.94 -11.84 -1.73
CA PRO A 9 34.24 -12.14 -2.98
C PRO A 9 33.01 -13.02 -2.73
N GLU A 10 33.05 -13.91 -1.73
CA GLU A 10 31.94 -14.78 -1.39
C GLU A 10 30.69 -14.03 -0.90
N VAL A 11 30.86 -12.88 -0.22
CA VAL A 11 29.72 -12.07 0.24
C VAL A 11 29.15 -11.24 -0.92
N GLN A 12 30.00 -10.84 -1.87
CA GLN A 12 29.53 -10.20 -3.11
C GLN A 12 28.76 -11.18 -4.00
N GLY A 13 29.21 -12.44 -4.07
CA GLY A 13 28.44 -13.50 -4.73
C GLY A 13 27.12 -13.81 -4.03
N LEU A 14 27.08 -13.76 -2.69
CA LEU A 14 25.83 -13.94 -1.95
C LEU A 14 24.80 -12.85 -2.29
N ARG A 15 25.24 -11.59 -2.48
CA ARG A 15 24.35 -10.52 -2.99
C ARG A 15 23.80 -10.85 -4.38
N ALA A 16 24.61 -11.42 -5.26
CA ALA A 16 24.14 -11.85 -6.58
C ALA A 16 23.06 -12.92 -6.48
N VAL A 17 23.25 -13.93 -5.62
CA VAL A 17 22.25 -14.99 -5.40
C VAL A 17 20.97 -14.40 -4.80
N ALA A 18 21.09 -13.51 -3.81
CA ALA A 18 19.93 -12.87 -3.20
C ALA A 18 19.10 -12.08 -4.22
N VAL A 19 19.70 -11.29 -5.12
CA VAL A 19 18.93 -10.52 -6.11
C VAL A 19 18.31 -11.44 -7.16
N LEU A 20 19.03 -12.47 -7.58
CA LEU A 20 18.47 -13.43 -8.54
C LEU A 20 17.28 -14.18 -7.95
N LEU A 21 17.32 -14.54 -6.66
CA LEU A 21 16.15 -15.09 -5.98
C LEU A 21 14.98 -14.09 -6.01
N VAL A 22 15.21 -12.83 -5.66
CA VAL A 22 14.15 -11.79 -5.74
C VAL A 22 13.53 -11.73 -7.14
N VAL A 23 14.35 -11.61 -8.17
CA VAL A 23 13.88 -11.50 -9.57
C VAL A 23 13.11 -12.76 -9.99
N VAL A 24 13.64 -13.96 -9.71
CA VAL A 24 13.01 -15.22 -10.12
C VAL A 24 11.65 -15.40 -9.45
N TYR A 25 11.55 -15.10 -8.15
CA TYR A 25 10.30 -15.24 -7.42
C TYR A 25 9.23 -14.24 -7.87
N HIS A 26 9.62 -12.98 -8.10
CA HIS A 26 8.71 -11.99 -8.66
C HIS A 26 8.19 -12.40 -10.05
N VAL A 27 9.09 -12.82 -10.94
CA VAL A 27 8.75 -13.05 -12.36
C VAL A 27 8.01 -14.37 -12.60
N PHE A 28 8.43 -15.46 -11.94
CA PHE A 28 7.92 -16.80 -12.25
C PHE A 28 6.90 -17.32 -11.25
N MET A 29 6.98 -16.88 -9.99
CA MET A 29 6.16 -17.44 -8.91
C MET A 29 5.06 -16.48 -8.46
N GLY A 30 5.11 -15.20 -8.84
CA GLY A 30 4.19 -14.19 -8.31
C GLY A 30 4.25 -14.16 -6.78
N ARG A 31 5.44 -14.32 -6.21
CA ARG A 31 5.68 -14.40 -4.77
C ARG A 31 6.92 -13.63 -4.40
N VAL A 32 7.05 -13.27 -3.14
CA VAL A 32 8.27 -12.68 -2.60
C VAL A 32 9.19 -13.78 -2.06
N SER A 33 10.50 -13.59 -2.20
CA SER A 33 11.50 -14.43 -1.52
C SER A 33 12.07 -13.72 -0.30
N GLY A 34 12.70 -14.45 0.62
CA GLY A 34 13.51 -13.85 1.69
C GLY A 34 14.80 -13.17 1.22
N GLY A 35 14.99 -12.96 -0.09
CA GLY A 35 16.19 -12.39 -0.68
C GLY A 35 16.40 -10.91 -0.35
N VAL A 36 15.32 -10.14 -0.19
CA VAL A 36 15.40 -8.71 0.20
C VAL A 36 15.93 -8.58 1.62
N ASP A 37 15.43 -9.37 2.56
CA ASP A 37 15.86 -9.38 3.97
C ASP A 37 17.37 -9.70 4.04
N ILE A 38 17.84 -10.64 3.20
CA ILE A 38 19.27 -10.96 3.07
C ILE A 38 20.07 -9.74 2.58
N PHE A 39 19.55 -8.93 1.67
CA PHE A 39 20.20 -7.67 1.28
C PHE A 39 20.31 -6.67 2.42
N LEU A 40 19.24 -6.49 3.18
CA LEU A 40 19.20 -5.57 4.33
C LEU A 40 20.25 -6.00 5.37
N PHE A 41 20.27 -7.30 5.69
CA PHE A 41 21.27 -7.94 6.53
C PHE A 41 22.71 -7.71 6.03
N ILE A 42 23.01 -8.00 4.76
CA ILE A 42 24.38 -7.89 4.20
C ILE A 42 24.85 -6.43 4.21
N SER A 43 23.94 -5.49 4.01
CA SER A 43 24.25 -4.06 3.99
C SER A 43 24.71 -3.59 5.37
N ALA A 44 23.99 -3.98 6.42
CA ALA A 44 24.38 -3.70 7.80
C ALA A 44 25.69 -4.40 8.19
N PHE A 45 25.90 -5.63 7.71
CA PHE A 45 27.12 -6.39 7.93
C PHE A 45 28.37 -5.65 7.42
N PHE A 46 28.35 -5.16 6.17
CA PHE A 46 29.47 -4.40 5.60
C PHE A 46 29.67 -3.04 6.25
N MET A 47 28.58 -2.33 6.52
CA MET A 47 28.62 -1.03 7.19
C MET A 47 29.27 -1.17 8.57
N THR A 48 28.81 -2.13 9.38
CA THR A 48 29.35 -2.41 10.71
C THR A 48 30.83 -2.77 10.66
N SER A 49 31.21 -3.70 9.77
CA SER A 49 32.62 -4.09 9.60
C SER A 49 33.53 -2.89 9.24
N SER A 50 33.04 -1.96 8.41
CA SER A 50 33.78 -0.77 8.00
C SER A 50 33.93 0.25 9.13
N PHE A 51 32.86 0.54 9.85
CA PHE A 51 32.86 1.52 10.95
C PHE A 51 33.63 1.01 12.17
N VAL A 52 33.44 -0.24 12.56
CA VAL A 52 34.22 -0.87 13.65
C VAL A 52 35.71 -0.80 13.35
N ARG A 53 36.13 -1.08 12.10
CA ARG A 53 37.54 -0.93 11.70
C ARG A 53 38.05 0.51 11.84
N LYS A 54 37.25 1.51 11.47
CA LYS A 54 37.63 2.93 11.63
C LYS A 54 37.79 3.31 13.11
N ILE A 55 36.81 2.94 13.95
CA ILE A 55 36.82 3.21 15.38
C ILE A 55 37.99 2.48 16.05
N GLU A 56 38.19 1.20 15.70
CA GLU A 56 39.26 0.40 16.26
C GLU A 56 40.64 0.89 15.84
N GLY A 57 40.78 1.35 14.60
CA GLY A 57 42.00 1.97 14.06
C GLY A 57 42.22 3.44 14.41
N GLY A 58 41.39 4.05 15.27
CA GLY A 58 41.57 5.44 15.72
C GLY A 58 41.29 6.51 14.65
N ARG A 59 40.61 6.15 13.55
CA ARG A 59 40.28 7.09 12.47
C ARG A 59 38.98 7.85 12.78
N PRO A 60 38.86 9.12 12.34
CA PRO A 60 37.61 9.86 12.48
C PRO A 60 36.49 9.20 11.67
N LEU A 61 35.26 9.28 12.18
CA LEU A 61 34.09 8.68 11.52
C LEU A 61 33.64 9.47 10.27
N ALA A 62 33.75 10.80 10.32
CA ALA A 62 33.34 11.73 9.26
C ALA A 62 31.91 11.47 8.75
N LEU A 63 30.93 11.45 9.67
CA LEU A 63 29.55 11.05 9.39
C LEU A 63 28.90 11.81 8.22
N GLY A 64 29.00 13.14 8.22
CA GLY A 64 28.43 13.96 7.14
C GLY A 64 28.99 13.59 5.77
N ARG A 65 30.31 13.34 5.68
CA ARG A 65 30.94 12.90 4.42
C ARG A 65 30.52 11.47 4.04
N TYR A 66 30.31 10.59 5.02
CA TYR A 66 29.77 9.25 4.77
C TYR A 66 28.36 9.29 4.19
N TRP A 67 27.45 10.08 4.78
CA TRP A 67 26.09 10.23 4.27
C TRP A 67 26.08 10.80 2.84
N LEU A 68 26.79 11.92 2.63
CA LEU A 68 26.90 12.55 1.32
C LEU A 68 27.46 11.60 0.25
N HIS A 69 28.51 10.84 0.57
CA HIS A 69 29.09 9.88 -0.38
C HIS A 69 28.14 8.70 -0.65
N THR A 70 27.42 8.23 0.36
CA THR A 70 26.47 7.10 0.23
C THR A 70 25.33 7.48 -0.71
N PHE A 71 24.67 8.63 -0.48
CA PHE A 71 23.56 9.07 -1.30
C PHE A 71 24.00 9.55 -2.69
N LYS A 72 25.17 10.18 -2.85
CA LYS A 72 25.75 10.49 -4.18
C LYS A 72 25.95 9.23 -5.03
N ARG A 73 26.22 8.09 -4.40
CA ARG A 73 26.41 6.82 -5.11
C ARG A 73 25.09 6.18 -5.53
N LEU A 74 24.04 6.30 -4.72
CA LEU A 74 22.76 5.61 -4.92
C LEU A 74 21.79 6.43 -5.80
N LEU A 75 21.61 7.71 -5.46
CA LEU A 75 20.56 8.56 -6.05
C LEU A 75 20.60 8.70 -7.56
N PRO A 76 21.76 8.80 -8.26
CA PRO A 76 21.72 9.04 -9.70
C PRO A 76 21.06 7.91 -10.50
N LEU A 77 21.33 6.66 -10.14
CA LEU A 77 20.71 5.51 -10.81
C LEU A 77 19.24 5.36 -10.39
N ALA A 78 18.93 5.58 -9.11
CA ALA A 78 17.54 5.63 -8.64
C ALA A 78 16.74 6.70 -9.39
N THR A 79 17.29 7.90 -9.57
CA THR A 79 16.67 9.02 -10.31
C THR A 79 16.39 8.62 -11.75
N LEU A 80 17.36 8.02 -12.44
CA LEU A 80 17.18 7.57 -13.82
C LEU A 80 16.05 6.54 -13.93
N VAL A 81 16.01 5.58 -13.00
CA VAL A 81 14.96 4.56 -13.00
C VAL A 81 13.61 5.16 -12.65
N VAL A 82 13.52 6.05 -11.66
CA VAL A 82 12.26 6.72 -11.30
C VAL A 82 11.70 7.53 -12.46
N LEU A 83 12.53 8.33 -13.14
CA LEU A 83 12.12 9.09 -14.32
C LEU A 83 11.75 8.18 -15.49
N GLY A 84 12.49 7.09 -15.70
CA GLY A 84 12.12 6.07 -16.68
C GLY A 84 10.77 5.44 -16.37
N THR A 85 10.50 5.16 -15.10
CA THR A 85 9.19 4.65 -14.65
C THR A 85 8.09 5.69 -14.81
N PHE A 86 8.34 6.99 -14.63
CA PHE A 86 7.35 8.03 -14.98
C PHE A 86 7.00 8.04 -16.47
N VAL A 87 7.97 7.77 -17.35
CA VAL A 87 7.68 7.61 -18.79
C VAL A 87 6.84 6.36 -19.04
N LEU A 88 7.13 5.24 -18.38
CA LEU A 88 6.30 4.03 -18.49
C LEU A 88 4.88 4.27 -17.95
N LEU A 89 4.77 4.97 -16.82
CA LEU A 89 3.50 5.36 -16.20
C LEU A 89 2.66 6.18 -17.18
N TRP A 90 3.24 7.21 -17.80
CA TRP A 90 2.54 8.06 -18.76
C TRP A 90 2.13 7.32 -20.05
N LEU A 91 2.89 6.32 -20.50
CA LEU A 91 2.64 5.62 -21.75
C LEU A 91 1.68 4.42 -21.64
N PHE A 92 1.67 3.73 -20.51
CA PHE A 92 1.07 2.39 -20.42
C PHE A 92 0.09 2.20 -19.27
N TYR A 93 0.05 3.10 -18.29
CA TYR A 93 -0.81 2.93 -17.13
C TYR A 93 -2.09 3.77 -17.28
N PRO A 94 -3.20 3.31 -16.71
CA PRO A 94 -4.43 4.08 -16.65
C PRO A 94 -4.22 5.44 -15.98
N ALA A 95 -4.95 6.46 -16.43
CA ALA A 95 -4.82 7.82 -15.92
C ALA A 95 -5.19 7.91 -14.43
N GLN A 96 -6.14 7.09 -13.96
CA GLN A 96 -6.57 7.08 -12.56
C GLN A 96 -5.44 6.69 -11.59
N ASP A 97 -4.51 5.82 -12.00
CA ASP A 97 -3.40 5.36 -11.15
C ASP A 97 -2.22 6.34 -11.12
N ALA A 98 -2.18 7.26 -12.09
CA ALA A 98 -1.03 8.12 -12.32
C ALA A 98 -0.74 9.03 -11.12
N ALA A 99 -1.77 9.54 -10.44
CA ALA A 99 -1.60 10.38 -9.25
C ALA A 99 -0.93 9.62 -8.10
N ALA A 100 -1.46 8.44 -7.75
CA ALA A 100 -0.94 7.59 -6.70
C ALA A 100 0.48 7.09 -6.99
N PHE A 101 0.76 6.64 -8.22
CA PHE A 101 2.09 6.16 -8.58
C PHE A 101 3.11 7.29 -8.72
N ARG A 102 2.68 8.50 -9.11
CA ARG A 102 3.56 9.67 -9.14
C ARG A 102 4.01 10.08 -7.74
N SER A 103 3.11 10.09 -6.75
CA SER A 103 3.47 10.38 -5.36
C SER A 103 4.43 9.34 -4.78
N GLN A 104 4.24 8.06 -5.12
CA GLN A 104 5.16 6.98 -4.76
C GLN A 104 6.54 7.10 -5.43
N GLY A 105 6.62 7.59 -6.68
CA GLY A 105 7.90 7.95 -7.30
C GLY A 105 8.66 9.05 -6.54
N VAL A 106 7.94 10.03 -5.99
CA VAL A 106 8.51 11.06 -5.11
C VAL A 106 8.94 10.46 -3.76
N ALA A 107 8.10 9.65 -3.13
CA ALA A 107 8.43 8.99 -1.88
C ALA A 107 9.65 8.06 -2.01
N SER A 108 9.82 7.42 -3.18
CA SER A 108 10.97 6.59 -3.54
C SER A 108 12.30 7.36 -3.56
N ILE A 109 12.34 8.55 -4.17
CA ILE A 109 13.59 9.36 -4.20
C ILE A 109 13.91 9.99 -2.84
N LEU A 110 12.87 10.23 -2.03
CA LEU A 110 12.99 10.75 -0.67
C LEU A 110 13.25 9.66 0.38
N TYR A 111 13.32 8.38 -0.01
CA TYR A 111 13.53 7.24 0.89
C TYR A 111 12.43 7.08 1.97
N VAL A 112 11.18 7.40 1.61
CA VAL A 112 9.99 7.26 2.47
C VAL A 112 8.88 6.42 1.85
N GLU A 113 9.16 5.74 0.72
CA GLU A 113 8.19 4.90 0.00
C GLU A 113 7.58 3.81 0.88
N ASN A 114 8.38 3.23 1.79
CA ASN A 114 7.88 2.23 2.71
C ASN A 114 6.77 2.76 3.63
N TRP A 115 6.81 4.03 4.00
CA TRP A 115 5.74 4.64 4.81
C TRP A 115 4.51 4.95 3.95
N SER A 116 4.71 5.44 2.72
CA SER A 116 3.60 5.62 1.76
C SER A 116 2.83 4.32 1.57
N LEU A 117 3.55 3.21 1.35
CA LEU A 117 2.93 1.89 1.20
C LEU A 117 2.34 1.36 2.50
N ALA A 118 2.97 1.61 3.66
CA ALA A 118 2.43 1.17 4.94
C ALA A 118 1.05 1.79 5.22
N PHE A 119 0.89 3.09 4.98
CA PHE A 119 -0.40 3.77 5.19
C PHE A 119 -1.44 3.32 4.16
N ASN A 120 -1.07 3.23 2.88
CA ASN A 120 -2.00 2.75 1.84
C ASN A 120 -2.37 1.26 2.00
N ALA A 121 -1.53 0.45 2.65
CA ALA A 121 -1.78 -0.96 2.88
C ALA A 121 -2.88 -1.22 3.92
N VAL A 122 -3.29 -0.21 4.69
CA VAL A 122 -4.43 -0.29 5.62
C VAL A 122 -5.75 -0.09 4.86
N ASP A 123 -5.72 0.67 3.77
CA ASP A 123 -6.92 1.00 2.97
C ASP A 123 -7.21 -0.02 1.86
N TYR A 124 -6.21 -0.79 1.41
CA TYR A 124 -6.26 -1.58 0.17
C TYR A 124 -6.15 -3.10 0.40
N TYR A 125 -7.07 -3.67 1.18
CA TYR A 125 -7.03 -5.12 1.48
C TYR A 125 -6.96 -5.98 0.20
N ALA A 126 -5.92 -6.82 0.18
CA ALA A 126 -5.72 -8.02 -0.64
C ALA A 126 -5.29 -7.89 -2.13
N ALA A 127 -3.98 -8.09 -2.32
CA ALA A 127 -3.47 -9.23 -3.08
C ALA A 127 -3.84 -9.39 -4.57
N ASP A 128 -3.55 -8.37 -5.39
CA ASP A 128 -3.33 -8.63 -6.81
C ASP A 128 -2.06 -7.95 -7.35
N HIS A 129 -1.19 -8.72 -8.01
CA HIS A 129 0.06 -8.19 -8.57
C HIS A 129 -0.17 -7.31 -9.82
N SER A 130 -1.38 -7.34 -10.36
CA SER A 130 -1.86 -6.48 -11.46
C SER A 130 -2.12 -5.03 -11.03
N SER A 131 -2.36 -4.77 -9.73
CA SER A 131 -2.50 -3.43 -9.13
C SER A 131 -1.24 -2.97 -8.37
N ALA A 132 -0.18 -3.81 -8.35
CA ALA A 132 1.06 -3.50 -7.66
C ALA A 132 1.76 -2.28 -8.27
N SER A 133 2.16 -1.34 -7.41
CA SER A 133 2.83 -0.12 -7.86
C SER A 133 4.16 -0.43 -8.59
N PRO A 134 4.46 0.25 -9.70
CA PRO A 134 5.76 0.13 -10.37
C PRO A 134 6.92 0.66 -9.52
N PHE A 135 6.64 1.38 -8.43
CA PHE A 135 7.63 1.87 -7.46
C PHE A 135 7.75 0.98 -6.23
N GLN A 136 6.85 0.02 -6.02
CA GLN A 136 6.73 -0.72 -4.76
C GLN A 136 8.06 -1.26 -4.22
N HIS A 137 8.88 -1.88 -5.07
CA HIS A 137 10.20 -2.42 -4.68
C HIS A 137 11.15 -1.40 -4.01
N PHE A 138 10.94 -0.09 -4.13
CA PHE A 138 11.69 0.94 -3.42
C PHE A 138 11.44 0.96 -1.91
N TRP A 139 10.43 0.25 -1.39
CA TRP A 139 10.19 0.14 0.06
C TRP A 139 11.45 -0.31 0.81
N SER A 140 12.13 -1.34 0.32
CA SER A 140 13.30 -1.90 1.01
C SER A 140 14.51 -0.98 0.94
N LEU A 141 14.64 -0.24 -0.17
CA LEU A 141 15.66 0.80 -0.32
C LEU A 141 15.40 1.96 0.62
N SER A 142 14.14 2.36 0.79
CA SER A 142 13.72 3.41 1.73
C SER A 142 14.12 3.06 3.17
N VAL A 143 13.75 1.86 3.63
CA VAL A 143 14.17 1.33 4.94
C VAL A 143 15.71 1.30 5.06
N GLN A 144 16.40 0.82 4.02
CA GLN A 144 17.86 0.77 3.99
C GLN A 144 18.51 2.17 4.09
N GLY A 145 17.95 3.17 3.40
CA GLY A 145 18.44 4.55 3.46
C GLY A 145 18.24 5.19 4.83
N GLN A 146 17.10 4.93 5.48
CA GLN A 146 16.86 5.34 6.86
C GLN A 146 17.89 4.72 7.80
N VAL A 147 18.22 3.44 7.62
CA VAL A 147 19.29 2.77 8.38
C VAL A 147 20.67 3.39 8.11
N PHE A 148 20.97 3.80 6.87
CA PHE A 148 22.22 4.51 6.57
C PHE A 148 22.34 5.85 7.30
N LEU A 149 21.24 6.47 7.71
CA LEU A 149 21.25 7.67 8.55
C LEU A 149 21.37 7.32 10.04
N VAL A 150 20.62 6.34 10.52
CA VAL A 150 20.53 5.98 11.95
C VAL A 150 21.75 5.22 12.47
N TRP A 151 22.24 4.19 11.78
CA TRP A 151 23.34 3.34 12.27
C TRP A 151 24.63 4.11 12.56
N PRO A 152 25.05 5.10 11.73
CA PRO A 152 26.22 5.89 12.04
C PRO A 152 26.16 6.68 13.35
N LEU A 153 24.96 6.98 13.86
CA LEU A 153 24.78 7.58 15.19
C LEU A 153 25.13 6.58 16.31
N ILE A 154 24.74 5.30 16.15
CA ILE A 154 25.12 4.21 17.06
C ILE A 154 26.65 4.03 17.04
N PHE A 155 27.28 4.08 15.86
CA PHE A 155 28.74 4.05 15.74
C PHE A 155 29.41 5.26 16.40
N ALA A 156 28.83 6.46 16.32
CA ALA A 156 29.35 7.65 16.99
C ALA A 156 29.29 7.55 18.51
N LEU A 157 28.21 6.97 19.05
CA LEU A 157 28.10 6.68 20.48
C LEU A 157 29.24 5.73 20.93
N ALA A 158 29.42 4.61 20.22
CA ALA A 158 30.49 3.66 20.54
C ALA A 158 31.90 4.27 20.39
N TRP A 159 32.09 5.15 19.40
CA TRP A 159 33.33 5.90 19.23
C TRP A 159 33.60 6.85 20.41
N LEU A 160 32.59 7.58 20.89
CA LEU A 160 32.71 8.47 22.05
C LEU A 160 33.05 7.70 23.33
N VAL A 161 32.39 6.56 23.58
CA VAL A 161 32.66 5.70 24.73
C VAL A 161 34.09 5.17 24.67
N LYS A 162 34.54 4.68 23.50
CA LYS A 162 35.94 4.27 23.30
C LYS A 162 36.90 5.42 23.58
N ARG A 163 36.61 6.63 23.10
CA ARG A 163 37.49 7.80 23.26
C ARG A 163 37.62 8.23 24.73
N ARG A 164 36.54 8.10 25.52
CA ARG A 164 36.52 8.43 26.95
C ARG A 164 37.11 7.35 27.84
N THR A 165 36.90 6.08 27.52
CA THR A 165 37.23 4.95 28.41
C THR A 165 38.47 4.16 27.98
N GLY A 166 38.94 4.34 26.75
CA GLY A 166 40.01 3.54 26.14
C GLY A 166 39.63 2.09 25.82
N ARG A 167 38.42 1.63 26.19
CA ARG A 167 37.94 0.26 25.97
C ARG A 167 37.53 0.04 24.50
N SER A 168 37.48 -1.22 24.07
CA SER A 168 36.99 -1.57 22.74
C SER A 168 35.54 -1.12 22.55
N SER A 169 35.21 -0.72 21.32
CA SER A 169 33.86 -0.33 20.89
C SER A 169 32.91 -1.50 20.70
N VAL A 170 33.43 -2.73 20.58
CA VAL A 170 32.65 -3.93 20.24
C VAL A 170 31.57 -4.27 21.27
N PRO A 171 31.82 -4.27 22.61
CA PRO A 171 30.77 -4.57 23.58
C PRO A 171 29.63 -3.55 23.57
N VAL A 172 29.95 -2.27 23.40
CA VAL A 172 28.92 -1.20 23.31
C VAL A 172 28.03 -1.43 22.09
N LEU A 173 28.64 -1.70 20.93
CA LEU A 173 27.91 -1.99 19.71
C LEU A 173 27.09 -3.28 19.81
N ALA A 174 27.60 -4.31 20.47
CA ALA A 174 26.88 -5.57 20.70
C ALA A 174 25.65 -5.35 21.59
N VAL A 175 25.75 -4.53 22.63
CA VAL A 175 24.61 -4.15 23.48
C VAL A 175 23.59 -3.32 22.69
N CYS A 176 24.03 -2.29 21.97
CA CYS A 176 23.12 -1.44 21.19
C CYS A 176 22.38 -2.23 20.10
N PHE A 177 23.10 -3.00 19.27
CA PHE A 177 22.46 -3.80 18.23
C PHE A 177 21.68 -4.99 18.81
N GLY A 178 22.10 -5.55 19.94
CA GLY A 178 21.33 -6.58 20.65
C GLY A 178 19.99 -6.05 21.16
N ALA A 179 19.97 -4.84 21.71
CA ALA A 179 18.74 -4.17 22.13
C ALA A 179 17.82 -3.88 20.93
N VAL A 180 18.36 -3.31 19.84
CA VAL A 180 17.59 -3.07 18.60
C VAL A 180 17.03 -4.38 18.06
N PHE A 181 17.83 -5.43 17.99
CA PHE A 181 17.40 -6.76 17.54
C PHE A 181 16.22 -7.28 18.37
N ALA A 182 16.36 -7.30 19.70
CA ALA A 182 15.32 -7.84 20.58
C ALA A 182 14.02 -7.03 20.52
N VAL A 183 14.11 -5.69 20.61
CA VAL A 183 12.93 -4.80 20.62
C VAL A 183 12.22 -4.81 19.27
N SER A 184 12.97 -4.69 18.17
CA SER A 184 12.40 -4.67 16.82
C SER A 184 11.82 -6.04 16.42
N LEU A 185 12.45 -7.15 16.82
CA LEU A 185 11.90 -8.49 16.55
C LEU A 185 10.62 -8.74 17.36
N ALA A 186 10.59 -8.35 18.64
CA ALA A 186 9.38 -8.46 19.45
C ALA A 186 8.23 -7.62 18.85
N PHE A 187 8.52 -6.37 18.49
CA PHE A 187 7.56 -5.50 17.82
C PHE A 187 7.07 -6.11 16.49
N SER A 188 8.00 -6.63 15.68
CA SER A 188 7.68 -7.30 14.42
C SER A 188 6.72 -8.47 14.61
N VAL A 189 7.00 -9.38 15.56
CA VAL A 189 6.14 -10.54 15.82
C VAL A 189 4.74 -10.12 16.28
N ILE A 190 4.65 -9.13 17.17
CA ILE A 190 3.36 -8.65 17.71
C ILE A 190 2.54 -7.96 16.61
N THR A 191 3.12 -7.00 15.89
CA THR A 191 2.40 -6.23 14.87
C THR A 191 2.06 -7.08 13.65
N THR A 192 2.90 -8.05 13.29
CA THR A 192 2.58 -8.99 12.18
C THR A 192 1.32 -9.81 12.49
N HIS A 193 1.07 -10.13 13.75
CA HIS A 193 -0.11 -10.90 14.14
C HIS A 193 -1.43 -10.11 13.98
N THR A 194 -1.39 -8.79 14.13
CA THR A 194 -2.60 -7.95 14.09
C THR A 194 -2.75 -7.16 12.79
N GLN A 195 -1.64 -6.73 12.18
CA GLN A 195 -1.61 -5.81 11.03
C GLN A 195 -0.44 -6.16 10.10
N GLN A 196 -0.48 -7.36 9.49
CA GLN A 196 0.64 -7.90 8.72
C GLN A 196 1.05 -6.99 7.54
N ALA A 197 0.09 -6.47 6.77
CA ALA A 197 0.36 -5.64 5.60
C ALA A 197 1.10 -4.34 5.97
N PHE A 198 0.67 -3.68 7.06
CA PHE A 198 1.37 -2.51 7.60
C PHE A 198 2.76 -2.88 8.14
N ALA A 199 2.85 -3.94 8.95
CA ALA A 199 4.10 -4.41 9.54
C ALA A 199 5.14 -4.74 8.46
N TYR A 200 4.71 -5.23 7.30
CA TYR A 200 5.56 -5.56 6.17
C TYR A 200 6.40 -4.37 5.69
N PHE A 201 5.83 -3.16 5.66
CA PHE A 201 6.52 -1.95 5.20
C PHE A 201 7.07 -1.07 6.34
N ASP A 202 6.69 -1.34 7.60
CA ASP A 202 7.14 -0.56 8.75
C ASP A 202 8.63 -0.76 9.05
N THR A 203 9.41 0.32 8.99
CA THR A 203 10.83 0.34 9.35
C THR A 203 11.10 -0.28 10.73
N ARG A 204 10.25 0.00 11.73
CA ARG A 204 10.40 -0.47 13.11
C ARG A 204 10.32 -1.99 13.21
N ALA A 205 9.49 -2.62 12.39
CA ALA A 205 9.35 -4.07 12.30
C ALA A 205 10.50 -4.73 11.51
N ARG A 206 11.35 -3.95 10.84
CA ARG A 206 12.45 -4.43 9.98
C ARG A 206 13.85 -4.18 10.54
N LEU A 207 14.01 -3.28 11.54
CA LEU A 207 15.33 -2.91 12.10
C LEU A 207 16.12 -4.12 12.64
N TRP A 208 15.45 -5.16 13.13
CA TRP A 208 16.10 -6.36 13.65
C TRP A 208 16.91 -7.11 12.58
N GLU A 209 16.52 -7.05 11.31
CA GLU A 209 17.23 -7.69 10.20
C GLU A 209 18.64 -7.08 10.01
N PHE A 210 18.71 -5.74 10.06
CA PHE A 210 19.97 -4.99 10.03
C PHE A 210 20.79 -5.19 11.31
N ALA A 211 20.11 -5.22 12.46
CA ALA A 211 20.76 -5.45 13.74
C ALA A 211 21.43 -6.82 13.78
N LEU A 212 20.76 -7.86 13.28
CA LEU A 212 21.32 -9.21 13.16
C LEU A 212 22.56 -9.23 12.25
N GLY A 213 22.52 -8.56 11.10
CA GLY A 213 23.69 -8.41 10.22
C GLY A 213 24.86 -7.70 10.91
N SER A 214 24.57 -6.72 11.75
CA SER A 214 25.55 -5.99 12.55
C SER A 214 26.16 -6.88 13.64
N LEU A 215 25.33 -7.65 14.36
CA LEU A 215 25.76 -8.61 15.38
C LEU A 215 26.66 -9.70 14.79
N VAL A 216 26.29 -10.25 13.63
CA VAL A 216 27.12 -11.23 12.92
C VAL A 216 28.47 -10.62 12.53
N ALA A 217 28.51 -9.37 12.06
CA ALA A 217 29.77 -8.67 11.78
C ALA A 217 30.69 -8.54 13.00
N LEU A 218 30.13 -8.28 14.18
CA LEU A 218 30.87 -8.23 15.43
C LEU A 218 31.33 -9.61 15.91
N ALA A 219 30.55 -10.67 15.63
CA ALA A 219 30.84 -12.04 16.07
C ALA A 219 31.92 -12.73 15.22
N ILE A 220 32.00 -12.46 13.91
CA ILE A 220 32.92 -13.16 12.99
C ILE A 220 34.35 -13.31 13.48
N PRO A 221 35.03 -12.27 14.02
CA PRO A 221 36.42 -12.39 14.46
C PRO A 221 36.64 -13.43 15.57
N TYR A 222 35.58 -13.81 16.27
CA TYR A 222 35.58 -14.77 17.38
C TYR A 222 35.16 -16.17 16.92
N LEU A 223 34.58 -16.30 15.73
CA LEU A 223 34.15 -17.58 15.16
C LEU A 223 35.29 -18.21 14.35
N ARG A 224 35.68 -19.44 14.72
CA ARG A 224 36.72 -20.21 14.01
C ARG A 224 36.21 -21.62 13.66
N PRO A 225 35.20 -21.74 12.77
CA PRO A 225 34.68 -23.05 12.38
C PRO A 225 35.75 -23.89 11.68
N SER A 226 35.74 -25.20 11.93
CA SER A 226 36.61 -26.16 11.26
C SER A 226 36.33 -26.23 9.76
N ARG A 227 37.29 -26.72 8.97
CA ARG A 227 37.15 -26.80 7.49
C ARG A 227 35.90 -27.58 7.05
N GLY A 228 35.62 -28.71 7.71
CA GLY A 228 34.42 -29.52 7.42
C GLY A 228 33.13 -28.77 7.76
N LEU A 229 33.09 -28.11 8.91
CA LEU A 229 31.93 -27.32 9.34
C LEU A 229 31.66 -26.14 8.39
N ARG A 230 32.69 -25.49 7.84
CA ARG A 230 32.52 -24.42 6.84
C ARG A 230 31.85 -24.93 5.57
N VAL A 231 32.26 -26.09 5.07
CA VAL A 231 31.64 -26.70 3.87
C VAL A 231 30.18 -27.03 4.15
N LEU A 232 29.89 -27.64 5.31
CA LEU A 232 28.53 -27.96 5.72
C LEU A 232 27.67 -26.69 5.84
N LEU A 233 28.12 -25.67 6.57
CA LEU A 233 27.39 -24.41 6.76
C LEU A 233 27.13 -23.69 5.44
N GLY A 234 28.08 -23.71 4.50
CA GLY A 234 27.90 -23.09 3.18
C GLY A 234 26.81 -23.74 2.37
N TRP A 235 26.81 -25.08 2.26
CA TRP A 235 25.80 -25.82 1.50
C TRP A 235 24.45 -25.88 2.22
N ALA A 236 24.45 -26.17 3.52
CA ALA A 236 23.22 -26.19 4.32
C ALA A 236 22.55 -24.83 4.34
N GLY A 237 23.33 -23.75 4.49
CA GLY A 237 22.82 -22.38 4.39
C GLY A 237 22.24 -22.07 3.01
N PHE A 238 22.88 -22.52 1.92
CA PHE A 238 22.35 -22.33 0.57
C PHE A 238 21.04 -23.08 0.33
N VAL A 239 20.99 -24.38 0.67
CA VAL A 239 19.77 -25.20 0.52
C VAL A 239 18.63 -24.63 1.36
N SER A 240 18.92 -24.28 2.62
CA SER A 240 17.97 -23.64 3.53
C SER A 240 17.47 -22.30 3.00
N MET A 241 18.34 -21.47 2.41
CA MET A 241 17.95 -20.19 1.81
C MET A 241 17.01 -20.37 0.62
N VAL A 242 17.28 -21.34 -0.27
CA VAL A 242 16.42 -21.63 -1.42
C VAL A 242 15.07 -22.21 -0.98
N SER A 243 15.05 -23.03 0.07
CA SER A 243 13.81 -23.64 0.56
C SER A 243 12.81 -22.63 1.14
N VAL A 244 13.27 -21.48 1.64
CA VAL A 244 12.36 -20.45 2.20
C VAL A 244 11.30 -20.05 1.19
N GLY A 245 11.70 -19.63 -0.01
CA GLY A 245 10.71 -19.19 -1.00
C GLY A 245 9.79 -20.31 -1.52
N ILE A 246 10.22 -21.57 -1.42
CA ILE A 246 9.42 -22.73 -1.86
C ILE A 246 8.38 -23.10 -0.80
N LEU A 247 8.78 -23.10 0.47
CA LEU A 247 8.00 -23.66 1.57
C LEU A 247 7.20 -22.63 2.36
N VAL A 248 7.58 -21.35 2.29
CA VAL A 248 6.98 -20.28 3.10
C VAL A 248 6.19 -19.34 2.21
N ASP A 249 4.95 -19.07 2.61
CA ASP A 249 4.22 -17.90 2.12
C ASP A 249 4.80 -16.63 2.74
N VAL A 250 5.80 -16.07 2.08
CA VAL A 250 6.51 -14.87 2.52
C VAL A 250 5.56 -13.67 2.60
N GLN A 251 4.59 -13.59 1.69
CA GLN A 251 3.69 -12.46 1.61
C GLN A 251 2.71 -12.43 2.78
N GLY A 252 2.23 -13.60 3.23
CA GLY A 252 1.32 -13.71 4.38
C GLY A 252 1.99 -13.79 5.76
N ALA A 253 3.29 -14.08 5.85
CA ALA A 253 3.93 -14.41 7.13
C ALA A 253 5.11 -13.51 7.57
N PHE A 254 5.65 -12.65 6.69
CA PHE A 254 6.74 -11.72 7.01
C PHE A 254 6.18 -10.39 7.57
N PRO A 255 6.93 -9.60 8.36
CA PRO A 255 8.31 -9.76 8.85
C PRO A 255 8.49 -10.61 10.10
N GLY A 256 7.44 -11.27 10.59
CA GLY A 256 7.45 -12.00 11.87
C GLY A 256 8.55 -13.06 11.99
N TRP A 257 8.48 -13.88 13.05
CA TRP A 257 9.58 -14.77 13.43
C TRP A 257 10.09 -15.70 12.30
N ILE A 258 9.24 -16.04 11.33
CA ILE A 258 9.58 -16.88 10.17
C ILE A 258 10.68 -16.24 9.30
N ALA A 259 10.76 -14.90 9.23
CA ALA A 259 11.80 -14.19 8.51
C ALA A 259 13.22 -14.41 9.10
N LEU A 260 13.34 -15.00 10.31
CA LEU A 260 14.64 -15.44 10.83
C LEU A 260 15.26 -16.53 9.95
N TRP A 261 14.46 -17.36 9.28
CA TRP A 261 14.94 -18.46 8.47
C TRP A 261 15.92 -18.02 7.35
N PRO A 262 15.54 -17.13 6.41
CA PRO A 262 16.47 -16.68 5.37
C PRO A 262 17.71 -15.97 5.95
N LEU A 263 17.57 -15.26 7.07
CA LEU A 263 18.68 -14.54 7.68
C LEU A 263 19.68 -15.43 8.41
N VAL A 264 19.21 -16.47 9.12
CA VAL A 264 20.07 -17.50 9.70
C VAL A 264 20.79 -18.28 8.61
N SER A 265 20.11 -18.54 7.48
CA SER A 265 20.70 -19.17 6.30
C SER A 265 21.85 -18.32 5.71
N ALA A 266 21.62 -17.02 5.53
CA ALA A 266 22.66 -16.09 5.08
C ALA A 266 23.81 -15.95 6.10
N ALA A 267 23.50 -15.91 7.40
CA ALA A 267 24.50 -15.88 8.46
C ALA A 267 25.39 -17.14 8.43
N ALA A 268 24.80 -18.33 8.23
CA ALA A 268 25.56 -19.58 8.09
C ALA A 268 26.54 -19.53 6.91
N ILE A 269 26.11 -19.02 5.75
CA ILE A 269 26.98 -18.85 4.57
C ILE A 269 28.11 -17.85 4.85
N ILE A 270 27.81 -16.73 5.53
CA ILE A 270 28.81 -15.70 5.83
C ILE A 270 29.84 -16.17 6.87
N VAL A 271 29.40 -16.95 7.87
CA VAL A 271 30.24 -17.59 8.90
C VAL A 271 31.11 -18.70 8.31
N ALA A 272 30.58 -19.45 7.33
CA ALA A 272 31.37 -20.43 6.58
C ALA A 272 32.59 -19.75 5.93
N GLY A 273 32.38 -18.56 5.35
CA GLY A 273 33.41 -17.75 4.70
C GLY A 273 34.24 -18.54 3.70
N GLN A 274 35.53 -18.22 3.57
CA GLN A 274 36.43 -18.99 2.72
C GLN A 274 36.78 -20.33 3.40
N SER A 275 36.30 -21.43 2.83
CA SER A 275 36.48 -22.77 3.40
C SER A 275 37.86 -23.35 3.10
N GLY A 276 38.52 -22.86 2.05
CA GLY A 276 39.76 -23.43 1.52
C GLY A 276 39.59 -24.85 0.98
N SER A 277 38.36 -25.37 0.87
CA SER A 277 38.04 -26.70 0.33
C SER A 277 37.72 -26.65 -1.15
N ARG A 278 38.03 -27.71 -1.90
CA ARG A 278 37.55 -27.87 -3.29
C ARG A 278 36.04 -28.03 -3.40
N TRP A 279 35.40 -28.48 -2.31
CA TRP A 279 33.96 -28.73 -2.22
C TRP A 279 33.18 -27.59 -1.57
N GLY A 280 33.84 -26.47 -1.25
CA GLY A 280 33.23 -25.35 -0.56
C GLY A 280 32.30 -24.54 -1.46
N PHE A 281 31.11 -24.21 -0.94
CA PHE A 281 30.15 -23.33 -1.61
C PHE A 281 30.73 -21.93 -1.90
N ASP A 282 31.71 -21.50 -1.10
CA ASP A 282 32.44 -20.24 -1.29
C ASP A 282 33.14 -20.14 -2.66
N ARG A 283 33.47 -21.27 -3.31
CA ARG A 283 34.03 -21.26 -4.67
C ARG A 283 33.02 -20.82 -5.72
N PHE A 284 31.76 -21.25 -5.58
CA PHE A 284 30.68 -20.81 -6.47
C PHE A 284 30.41 -19.31 -6.27
N LEU A 285 30.29 -18.87 -5.01
CA LEU A 285 30.07 -17.46 -4.70
C LEU A 285 31.25 -16.55 -5.11
N SER A 286 32.48 -17.08 -5.11
CA SER A 286 33.67 -16.33 -5.54
C SER A 286 33.95 -16.46 -7.04
N TRP A 287 33.08 -17.11 -7.82
CA TRP A 287 33.25 -17.24 -9.25
C TRP A 287 33.05 -15.88 -9.94
N GLY A 288 33.98 -15.51 -10.83
CA GLY A 288 34.01 -14.17 -11.46
C GLY A 288 32.69 -13.69 -12.06
N PRO A 289 31.93 -14.50 -12.81
CA PRO A 289 30.60 -14.13 -13.30
C PRO A 289 29.58 -13.83 -12.19
N VAL A 290 29.57 -14.63 -11.12
CA VAL A 290 28.67 -14.44 -9.97
C VAL A 290 29.02 -13.15 -9.23
N VAL A 291 30.31 -12.87 -9.03
CA VAL A 291 30.78 -11.62 -8.42
C VAL A 291 30.40 -10.41 -9.28
N ARG A 292 30.58 -10.48 -10.62
CA ARG A 292 30.16 -9.42 -11.54
C ARG A 292 28.66 -9.17 -11.51
N MET A 293 27.85 -10.22 -11.39
CA MET A 293 26.41 -10.07 -11.19
C MET A 293 26.11 -9.37 -9.86
N GLY A 294 26.89 -9.65 -8.81
CA GLY A 294 26.82 -8.95 -7.53
C GLY A 294 27.14 -7.46 -7.65
N ASP A 295 28.04 -7.08 -8.58
CA ASP A 295 28.37 -5.68 -8.84
C ASP A 295 27.20 -4.92 -9.48
N SER A 296 26.41 -5.58 -10.32
CA SER A 296 25.19 -5.05 -10.94
C SER A 296 23.91 -5.30 -10.14
N ALA A 297 23.99 -5.88 -8.94
CA ALA A 297 22.82 -6.28 -8.17
C ALA A 297 21.90 -5.10 -7.82
N TYR A 298 22.47 -3.91 -7.60
CA TYR A 298 21.69 -2.69 -7.35
C TYR A 298 20.91 -2.25 -8.59
N ALA A 299 21.57 -2.20 -9.75
CA ALA A 299 20.91 -1.86 -11.01
C ALA A 299 19.82 -2.89 -11.39
N LEU A 300 20.10 -4.18 -11.21
CA LEU A 300 19.14 -5.26 -11.46
C LEU A 300 17.92 -5.14 -10.55
N TYR A 301 18.14 -4.89 -9.26
CA TYR A 301 17.05 -4.67 -8.31
C TYR A 301 16.15 -3.50 -8.72
N LEU A 302 16.72 -2.40 -9.21
CA LEU A 302 15.93 -1.23 -9.63
C LEU A 302 15.12 -1.47 -10.92
N VAL A 303 15.70 -2.13 -11.93
CA VAL A 303 15.05 -2.20 -13.25
C VAL A 303 14.08 -3.37 -13.43
N HIS A 304 14.30 -4.48 -12.71
CA HIS A 304 13.49 -5.68 -12.95
C HIS A 304 12.01 -5.49 -12.61
N TRP A 305 11.71 -4.68 -11.59
CA TRP A 305 10.35 -4.54 -11.08
C TRP A 305 9.47 -3.68 -11.97
N PRO A 306 9.86 -2.43 -12.36
CA PRO A 306 9.06 -1.66 -13.33
C PRO A 306 8.86 -2.41 -14.64
N LEU A 307 9.88 -3.12 -15.14
CA LEU A 307 9.75 -3.93 -16.35
C LEU A 307 8.73 -5.06 -16.22
N LEU A 308 8.71 -5.75 -15.07
CA LEU A 308 7.72 -6.78 -14.80
C LEU A 308 6.32 -6.19 -14.69
N ILE A 309 6.12 -5.19 -13.84
CA ILE A 309 4.78 -4.62 -13.60
C ILE A 309 4.23 -4.00 -14.89
N THR A 310 5.02 -3.23 -15.64
CA THR A 310 4.56 -2.67 -16.91
C THR A 310 4.19 -3.76 -17.91
N TYR A 311 4.92 -4.88 -17.94
CA TYR A 311 4.51 -6.03 -18.77
C TYR A 311 3.18 -6.63 -18.31
N LEU A 312 2.95 -6.78 -17.00
CA LEU A 312 1.70 -7.33 -16.47
C LEU A 312 0.50 -6.44 -16.80
N VAL A 313 0.66 -5.11 -16.67
CA VAL A 313 -0.34 -4.10 -17.03
C VAL A 313 -0.65 -4.15 -18.53
N VAL A 314 0.37 -4.03 -19.39
CA VAL A 314 0.19 -4.01 -20.86
C VAL A 314 -0.40 -5.31 -21.40
N ARG A 315 -0.21 -6.44 -20.70
CA ARG A 315 -0.72 -7.75 -21.13
C ARG A 315 -2.00 -8.16 -20.44
N ASP A 316 -2.47 -7.34 -19.49
CA ASP A 316 -3.59 -7.61 -18.60
C ASP A 316 -3.55 -9.04 -18.03
N ARG A 317 -2.45 -9.34 -17.31
CA ARG A 317 -2.23 -10.66 -16.71
C ARG A 317 -1.71 -10.55 -15.29
N PRO A 318 -2.14 -11.45 -14.38
CA PRO A 318 -1.62 -11.48 -13.01
C PRO A 318 -0.19 -12.03 -12.95
N VAL A 319 0.24 -12.81 -13.96
CA VAL A 319 1.59 -13.40 -14.03
C VAL A 319 2.18 -13.37 -15.43
N ALA A 320 3.51 -13.29 -15.53
CA ALA A 320 4.19 -13.19 -16.82
C ALA A 320 4.13 -14.49 -17.65
N GLY A 321 4.12 -15.64 -16.96
CA GLY A 321 4.27 -16.96 -17.55
C GLY A 321 5.72 -17.28 -17.96
N PRO A 322 6.05 -18.55 -18.26
CA PRO A 322 7.45 -18.97 -18.37
C PRO A 322 8.24 -18.32 -19.51
N ARG A 323 7.65 -18.21 -20.71
CA ARG A 323 8.34 -17.67 -21.89
C ARG A 323 8.65 -16.17 -21.73
N SER A 324 7.62 -15.39 -21.40
CA SER A 324 7.78 -13.95 -21.18
C SER A 324 8.61 -13.67 -19.94
N GLY A 325 8.48 -14.50 -18.90
CA GLY A 325 9.30 -14.40 -17.70
C GLY A 325 10.80 -14.52 -18.00
N VAL A 326 11.21 -15.52 -18.81
CA VAL A 326 12.61 -15.63 -19.25
C VAL A 326 13.06 -14.38 -20.02
N ALA A 327 12.22 -13.85 -20.91
CA ALA A 327 12.53 -12.63 -21.65
C ALA A 327 12.72 -11.42 -20.71
N ILE A 328 11.81 -11.22 -19.73
CA ILE A 328 11.89 -10.14 -18.75
C ILE A 328 13.18 -10.24 -17.93
N VAL A 329 13.54 -11.44 -17.45
CA VAL A 329 14.80 -11.64 -16.71
C VAL A 329 16.01 -11.31 -17.56
N VAL A 330 16.07 -11.80 -18.80
CA VAL A 330 17.19 -11.55 -19.71
C VAL A 330 17.32 -10.05 -20.00
N VAL A 331 16.21 -9.38 -20.33
CA VAL A 331 16.19 -7.93 -20.58
C VAL A 331 16.62 -7.15 -19.34
N SER A 332 16.12 -7.52 -18.16
CA SER A 332 16.48 -6.89 -16.89
C SER A 332 17.97 -7.03 -16.58
N VAL A 333 18.55 -8.21 -16.81
CA VAL A 333 19.98 -8.45 -16.61
C VAL A 333 20.83 -7.66 -17.60
N LEU A 334 20.46 -7.66 -18.89
CA LEU A 334 21.18 -6.90 -19.90
C LEU A 334 21.14 -5.40 -19.62
N LEU A 335 19.96 -4.88 -19.26
CA LEU A 335 19.78 -3.48 -18.90
C LEU A 335 20.57 -3.13 -17.63
N ALA A 336 20.55 -3.99 -16.61
CA ALA A 336 21.33 -3.81 -15.39
C ALA A 336 22.83 -3.74 -15.67
N LEU A 337 23.35 -4.66 -16.49
CA LEU A 337 24.76 -4.64 -16.90
C LEU A 337 25.12 -3.37 -17.69
N LEU A 338 24.23 -2.91 -18.56
CA LEU A 338 24.41 -1.69 -19.33
C LEU A 338 24.42 -0.45 -18.42
N LEU A 339 23.43 -0.31 -17.54
CA LEU A 339 23.33 0.80 -16.59
C LEU A 339 24.49 0.81 -15.60
N THR A 340 24.92 -0.36 -15.10
CA THR A 340 26.09 -0.44 -14.24
C THR A 340 27.35 0.03 -14.95
N ARG A 341 27.52 -0.27 -16.24
CA ARG A 341 28.69 0.16 -17.03
C ARG A 341 28.62 1.62 -17.45
N LEU A 342 27.47 2.10 -17.91
CA LEU A 342 27.32 3.42 -18.52
C LEU A 342 26.98 4.53 -17.52
N VAL A 343 26.32 4.21 -16.41
CA VAL A 343 25.81 5.20 -15.45
C VAL A 343 26.50 5.01 -14.10
N GLU A 344 26.36 3.82 -13.52
CA GLU A 344 26.77 3.58 -12.13
C GLU A 344 28.30 3.65 -11.96
N THR A 345 29.07 2.98 -12.81
CA THR A 345 30.54 2.92 -12.71
C THR A 345 31.18 4.29 -12.99
N PRO A 346 30.82 5.04 -14.05
CA PRO A 346 31.34 6.37 -14.29
C PRO A 346 31.03 7.34 -13.14
N LEU A 347 29.80 7.32 -12.60
CA LEU A 347 29.40 8.19 -11.49
C LEU A 347 30.06 7.81 -10.16
N LYS A 348 30.30 6.51 -9.92
CA LYS A 348 31.12 6.05 -8.80
C LYS A 348 32.55 6.59 -8.89
N ASN A 349 33.16 6.51 -10.08
CA ASN A 349 34.54 6.94 -10.31
C ASN A 349 34.69 8.46 -10.54
N TRP A 350 33.58 9.20 -10.59
CA TRP A 350 33.59 10.63 -10.81
C TRP A 350 34.23 11.37 -9.63
N ALA A 351 35.42 11.94 -9.88
CA ALA A 351 36.26 12.56 -8.86
C ALA A 351 35.85 14.01 -8.50
N TRP A 352 35.13 14.71 -9.38
CA TRP A 352 34.77 16.12 -9.16
C TRP A 352 33.91 16.35 -7.90
N PRO A 353 32.86 15.54 -7.62
CA PRO A 353 32.08 15.65 -6.39
C PRO A 353 32.90 15.31 -5.15
N GLU A 354 33.82 14.34 -5.25
CA GLU A 354 34.63 13.86 -4.12
C GLU A 354 35.60 14.92 -3.58
N ALA A 355 35.88 15.97 -4.35
CA ALA A 355 36.79 17.03 -3.96
C ALA A 355 36.27 17.90 -2.80
N LYS A 356 34.96 18.16 -2.72
CA LYS A 356 34.36 19.05 -1.70
C LYS A 356 32.95 18.58 -1.29
N ASN A 357 32.63 18.65 0.00
CA ASN A 357 31.34 18.18 0.53
C ASN A 357 30.12 18.86 -0.13
N TRP A 358 30.19 20.16 -0.43
CA TRP A 358 29.07 20.86 -1.09
C TRP A 358 28.79 20.33 -2.50
N ARG A 359 29.81 19.81 -3.20
CA ARG A 359 29.62 19.21 -4.54
C ARG A 359 28.93 17.86 -4.46
N LEU A 360 29.18 17.07 -3.42
CA LEU A 360 28.38 15.87 -3.13
C LEU A 360 26.92 16.26 -2.85
N GLY A 361 26.72 17.29 -2.01
CA GLY A 361 25.39 17.83 -1.72
C GLY A 361 24.66 18.32 -2.96
N LEU A 362 25.37 18.97 -3.89
CA LEU A 362 24.80 19.42 -5.16
C LEU A 362 24.31 18.26 -6.03
N VAL A 363 25.07 17.16 -6.15
CA VAL A 363 24.62 15.98 -6.93
C VAL A 363 23.34 15.40 -6.34
N ILE A 364 23.26 15.29 -5.01
CA ILE A 364 22.06 14.82 -4.29
C ILE A 364 20.89 15.76 -4.57
N ALA A 365 21.09 17.06 -4.40
CA ALA A 365 20.06 18.07 -4.63
C ALA A 365 19.54 18.04 -6.08
N VAL A 366 20.42 17.97 -7.08
CA VAL A 366 20.03 17.89 -8.50
C VAL A 366 19.20 16.64 -8.78
N CYS A 367 19.60 15.49 -8.24
CA CYS A 367 18.85 14.24 -8.39
C CYS A 367 17.42 14.35 -7.83
N MET A 368 17.29 14.85 -6.59
CA MET A 368 16.00 15.04 -5.94
C MET A 368 15.15 16.09 -6.65
N SER A 369 15.73 17.25 -6.96
CA SER A 369 15.04 18.34 -7.66
C SER A 369 14.54 17.94 -9.04
N LEU A 370 15.26 17.09 -9.77
CA LEU A 370 14.82 16.61 -11.08
C LEU A 370 13.54 15.78 -10.99
N VAL A 371 13.49 14.82 -10.06
CA VAL A 371 12.28 14.00 -9.83
C VAL A 371 11.13 14.87 -9.34
N LEU A 372 11.38 15.73 -8.36
CA LEU A 372 10.36 16.63 -7.79
C LEU A 372 9.82 17.61 -8.83
N ALA A 373 10.67 18.19 -9.68
CA ALA A 373 10.26 19.11 -10.72
C ALA A 373 9.39 18.42 -11.78
N VAL A 374 9.76 17.21 -12.22
CA VAL A 374 8.97 16.44 -13.19
C VAL A 374 7.62 16.05 -12.59
N ALA A 375 7.61 15.48 -11.37
CA ALA A 375 6.38 15.09 -10.70
C ALA A 375 5.47 16.29 -10.39
N GLY A 376 6.03 17.39 -9.87
CA GLY A 376 5.28 18.59 -9.56
C GLY A 376 4.75 19.31 -10.81
N SER A 377 5.52 19.31 -11.91
CA SER A 377 5.06 19.88 -13.18
C SER A 377 3.94 19.05 -13.79
N TRP A 378 4.01 17.72 -13.71
CA TRP A 378 2.92 16.85 -14.13
C TRP A 378 1.68 17.09 -13.27
N ALA A 379 1.80 17.09 -11.94
CA ALA A 379 0.68 17.36 -11.04
C ALA A 379 0.02 18.71 -11.34
N ALA A 380 0.80 19.78 -11.50
CA ALA A 380 0.27 21.12 -11.80
C ALA A 380 -0.39 21.22 -13.18
N VAL A 381 0.01 20.40 -14.16
CA VAL A 381 -0.66 20.33 -15.46
C VAL A 381 -1.99 19.59 -15.35
N GLU A 382 -2.03 18.50 -14.59
CA GLU A 382 -3.27 17.74 -14.39
C GLU A 382 -4.28 18.54 -13.57
N GLU A 383 -3.88 19.14 -12.46
CA GLU A 383 -4.74 20.00 -11.64
C GLU A 383 -5.38 21.13 -12.48
N ARG A 384 -4.59 21.79 -13.34
CA ARG A 384 -5.10 22.82 -14.26
C ARG A 384 -6.06 22.27 -15.31
N ARG A 385 -5.94 21.00 -15.67
CA ARG A 385 -6.85 20.32 -16.60
C ARG A 385 -8.13 19.97 -15.86
N GLU A 386 -8.04 19.38 -14.67
CA GLU A 386 -9.16 19.01 -13.80
C GLU A 386 -10.02 20.22 -13.46
N THR A 387 -9.43 21.32 -12.96
CA THR A 387 -10.18 22.55 -12.66
C THR A 387 -10.95 23.10 -13.88
N LYS A 388 -10.42 22.93 -15.10
CA LYS A 388 -11.13 23.36 -16.32
C LYS A 388 -12.31 22.44 -16.66
N LEU A 389 -12.17 21.14 -16.41
CA LEU A 389 -13.25 20.17 -16.60
C LEU A 389 -14.33 20.37 -15.55
N GLU A 390 -13.95 20.52 -14.29
CA GLU A 390 -14.86 20.80 -13.16
C GLU A 390 -15.66 22.08 -13.37
N ALA A 391 -15.03 23.15 -13.88
CA ALA A 391 -15.72 24.40 -14.20
C ALA A 391 -16.82 24.26 -15.27
N GLN A 392 -16.84 23.14 -16.00
CA GLN A 392 -17.87 22.82 -17.00
C GLN A 392 -18.73 21.61 -16.58
N ALA A 393 -18.48 21.03 -15.41
CA ALA A 393 -19.06 19.76 -14.99
C ALA A 393 -20.58 19.84 -14.79
N GLU A 394 -21.12 20.96 -14.29
CA GLU A 394 -22.56 21.12 -14.13
C GLU A 394 -23.35 20.93 -15.45
N LEU A 395 -22.77 21.37 -16.56
CA LEU A 395 -23.38 21.24 -17.89
C LEU A 395 -23.01 19.90 -18.55
N ASN A 396 -21.74 19.51 -18.46
CA ASN A 396 -21.20 18.40 -19.24
C ASN A 396 -21.26 17.05 -18.54
N ASN A 397 -21.40 17.02 -17.21
CA ASN A 397 -21.30 15.82 -16.37
C ASN A 397 -22.50 15.70 -15.42
N PRO A 398 -23.75 15.63 -15.93
CA PRO A 398 -24.97 15.56 -15.12
C PRO A 398 -25.13 14.27 -14.28
N GLY A 399 -24.36 13.21 -14.56
CA GLY A 399 -24.44 11.96 -13.78
C GLY A 399 -25.84 11.33 -13.84
N ALA A 400 -26.35 10.89 -12.70
CA ALA A 400 -27.67 10.29 -12.57
C ALA A 400 -28.83 11.23 -12.95
N ARG A 401 -28.60 12.55 -13.03
CA ARG A 401 -29.62 13.52 -13.46
C ARG A 401 -30.12 13.27 -14.88
N VAL A 402 -29.35 12.59 -15.73
CA VAL A 402 -29.82 12.17 -17.07
C VAL A 402 -31.00 11.18 -17.01
N LEU A 403 -31.25 10.59 -15.85
CA LEU A 403 -32.37 9.68 -15.60
C LEU A 403 -33.63 10.42 -15.12
N GLU A 404 -33.55 11.75 -14.88
CA GLU A 404 -34.71 12.56 -14.52
C GLU A 404 -35.76 12.55 -15.67
N PRO A 405 -37.06 12.40 -15.35
CA PRO A 405 -38.10 12.47 -16.37
C PRO A 405 -38.08 13.79 -17.13
N GLY A 406 -37.88 13.72 -18.45
CA GLY A 406 -37.85 14.91 -19.32
C GLY A 406 -36.51 15.65 -19.35
N PHE A 407 -35.44 15.08 -18.81
CA PHE A 407 -34.10 15.65 -18.92
C PHE A 407 -33.63 15.71 -20.39
N GLU A 408 -33.19 16.88 -20.83
CA GLU A 408 -32.56 17.10 -22.13
C GLU A 408 -31.10 17.48 -21.92
N PHE A 409 -30.17 16.70 -22.49
CA PHE A 409 -28.74 16.97 -22.37
C PHE A 409 -28.32 18.11 -23.31
N GLU A 410 -27.93 19.25 -22.73
CA GLU A 410 -27.48 20.46 -23.45
C GLU A 410 -25.95 20.62 -23.48
N GLY A 411 -25.21 19.70 -22.86
CA GLY A 411 -23.75 19.74 -22.79
C GLY A 411 -23.02 19.16 -24.00
N ASP A 412 -21.69 19.09 -23.90
CA ASP A 412 -20.84 18.45 -24.89
C ASP A 412 -20.91 16.91 -24.72
N PRO A 413 -21.43 16.15 -25.71
CA PRO A 413 -21.51 14.68 -25.63
C PRO A 413 -20.13 14.00 -25.61
N ASP A 414 -19.09 14.70 -26.09
CA ASP A 414 -17.71 14.22 -26.12
C ASP A 414 -16.91 14.68 -24.88
N ALA A 415 -17.57 15.33 -23.91
CA ALA A 415 -16.93 15.67 -22.65
C ALA A 415 -16.37 14.42 -21.94
N PRO A 416 -15.17 14.53 -21.35
CA PRO A 416 -14.60 13.42 -20.61
C PRO A 416 -15.43 13.11 -19.36
N ALA A 417 -15.45 11.84 -18.98
CA ALA A 417 -16.09 11.43 -17.74
C ALA A 417 -15.33 11.98 -16.53
N LEU A 418 -16.07 12.47 -15.54
CA LEU A 418 -15.54 12.90 -14.24
C LEU A 418 -16.01 11.93 -13.14
N PRO A 419 -15.29 11.81 -12.03
CA PRO A 419 -13.97 12.38 -11.75
C PRO A 419 -12.86 11.73 -12.61
N THR A 420 -11.79 12.46 -12.89
CA THR A 420 -10.58 11.91 -13.54
C THR A 420 -9.66 11.17 -12.56
N SER A 421 -9.77 11.48 -11.27
CA SER A 421 -9.02 10.87 -10.18
C SER A 421 -9.99 10.26 -9.16
N MET A 422 -9.76 9.01 -8.80
CA MET A 422 -10.55 8.29 -7.80
C MET A 422 -10.10 8.55 -6.36
N THR A 423 -9.04 9.34 -6.15
CA THR A 423 -8.42 9.48 -4.82
C THR A 423 -9.31 10.20 -3.82
N ASP A 424 -10.07 11.20 -4.27
CA ASP A 424 -10.84 12.12 -3.42
C ASP A 424 -12.36 11.88 -3.54
N GLN A 425 -12.74 10.64 -3.85
CA GLN A 425 -14.12 10.27 -4.20
C GLN A 425 -14.83 9.45 -3.11
N TRP A 426 -14.21 9.32 -1.95
CA TRP A 426 -14.85 8.86 -0.72
C TRP A 426 -15.65 10.00 -0.09
N VAL A 427 -16.82 9.68 0.45
CA VAL A 427 -17.72 10.63 1.09
C VAL A 427 -17.44 10.66 2.59
N GLY A 428 -17.41 11.84 3.21
CA GLY A 428 -17.28 11.93 4.66
C GLY A 428 -17.87 13.21 5.22
N LEU A 429 -18.33 13.15 6.47
CA LEU A 429 -18.75 14.36 7.19
C LEU A 429 -17.52 15.11 7.73
N PRO A 430 -17.55 16.45 7.72
CA PRO A 430 -16.35 17.28 7.94
C PRO A 430 -15.80 17.23 9.37
N GLU A 431 -16.66 17.00 10.37
CA GLU A 431 -16.29 17.13 11.77
C GLU A 431 -16.29 15.79 12.51
N ARG A 432 -15.41 15.66 13.52
CA ARG A 432 -15.57 14.59 14.52
C ARG A 432 -16.74 14.94 15.43
N CYS A 433 -17.50 13.93 15.83
CA CYS A 433 -18.60 14.15 16.76
C CYS A 433 -18.13 14.86 18.03
N SER A 434 -18.81 15.93 18.40
CA SER A 434 -18.46 16.77 19.54
C SER A 434 -19.71 17.39 20.17
N GLY A 435 -19.56 18.00 21.34
CA GLY A 435 -20.70 18.58 22.06
C GLY A 435 -21.74 17.52 22.38
N GLU A 436 -23.00 17.78 22.03
CA GLU A 436 -24.13 16.88 22.29
C GLU A 436 -24.08 15.56 21.52
N PHE A 437 -23.37 15.51 20.39
CA PHE A 437 -23.21 14.30 19.58
C PHE A 437 -22.03 13.42 20.02
N THR A 438 -21.30 13.79 21.08
CA THR A 438 -20.14 13.00 21.56
C THR A 438 -20.59 11.63 22.05
N SER A 439 -20.01 10.55 21.51
CA SER A 439 -20.23 9.19 22.02
C SER A 439 -19.44 8.94 23.30
N GLN A 440 -20.10 8.33 24.30
CA GLN A 440 -19.44 7.87 25.53
C GLN A 440 -18.65 6.57 25.30
N ASN A 441 -18.98 5.82 24.24
CA ASN A 441 -18.24 4.63 23.86
C ASN A 441 -17.03 5.03 22.99
N PRO A 442 -15.78 4.74 23.42
CA PRO A 442 -14.59 5.16 22.68
C PRO A 442 -14.48 4.51 21.30
N VAL A 443 -15.04 3.31 21.11
CA VAL A 443 -15.03 2.63 19.81
C VAL A 443 -15.93 3.36 18.83
N ALA A 444 -17.16 3.68 19.22
CA ALA A 444 -18.06 4.45 18.37
C ALA A 444 -17.52 5.88 18.12
N GLN A 445 -16.97 6.53 19.14
CA GLN A 445 -16.40 7.88 19.03
C GLN A 445 -15.26 8.00 18.00
N ASP A 446 -14.42 6.96 17.85
CA ASP A 446 -13.31 6.97 16.88
C ASP A 446 -13.83 7.07 15.43
N PHE A 447 -14.97 6.43 15.15
CA PHE A 447 -15.65 6.42 13.85
C PHE A 447 -16.73 7.50 13.69
N CYS A 448 -17.12 8.16 14.78
CA CYS A 448 -18.20 9.15 14.76
C CYS A 448 -17.79 10.43 14.02
N ARG A 449 -18.57 10.83 13.03
CA ARG A 449 -18.47 12.11 12.31
C ARG A 449 -19.82 12.81 12.25
N GLN A 450 -19.84 14.13 12.12
CA GLN A 450 -21.06 14.96 12.06
C GLN A 450 -20.92 16.07 11.02
N THR A 451 -22.05 16.57 10.51
CA THR A 451 -22.10 17.86 9.80
C THR A 451 -21.82 19.01 10.75
N GLU A 452 -21.57 20.20 10.19
CA GLU A 452 -21.58 21.42 11.00
C GLU A 452 -22.90 21.49 11.81
N PRO A 453 -22.88 21.90 13.09
CA PRO A 453 -24.09 21.93 13.91
C PRO A 453 -25.19 22.76 13.27
N VAL A 454 -26.33 22.13 13.01
CA VAL A 454 -27.52 22.79 12.48
C VAL A 454 -28.29 23.44 13.63
N GLU A 455 -28.65 24.72 13.49
CA GLU A 455 -29.40 25.43 14.52
C GLU A 455 -30.89 25.02 14.46
N ASN A 456 -31.39 24.35 15.52
CA ASN A 456 -32.74 23.79 15.59
C ASN A 456 -33.06 22.82 14.44
N PRO A 457 -32.37 21.67 14.37
CA PRO A 457 -32.58 20.71 13.29
C PRO A 457 -34.02 20.18 13.30
N THR A 458 -34.61 19.99 12.12
CA THR A 458 -35.94 19.38 11.99
C THR A 458 -35.90 17.90 12.35
N LYS A 459 -34.76 17.24 12.08
CA LYS A 459 -34.47 15.84 12.37
C LYS A 459 -33.00 15.62 12.74
N VAL A 460 -32.73 14.69 13.63
CA VAL A 460 -31.39 14.11 13.86
C VAL A 460 -31.34 12.75 13.20
N VAL A 461 -30.47 12.60 12.20
CA VAL A 461 -30.37 11.39 11.38
C VAL A 461 -29.01 10.73 11.57
N ALA A 462 -29.01 9.46 11.96
CA ALA A 462 -27.81 8.67 12.16
C ALA A 462 -27.56 7.74 10.95
N VAL A 463 -26.40 7.85 10.32
CA VAL A 463 -25.96 6.98 9.23
C VAL A 463 -24.97 5.95 9.77
N VAL A 464 -25.31 4.66 9.69
CA VAL A 464 -24.56 3.58 10.34
C VAL A 464 -24.30 2.41 9.41
N GLY A 465 -23.13 1.79 9.54
CA GLY A 465 -22.74 0.63 8.73
C GLY A 465 -21.30 0.73 8.22
N ASN A 466 -21.13 0.50 6.92
CA ASN A 466 -19.83 0.31 6.27
C ASN A 466 -19.59 1.32 5.13
N SER A 467 -18.58 1.03 4.30
CA SER A 467 -18.16 1.83 3.15
C SER A 467 -19.21 1.97 2.03
N HIS A 468 -20.23 1.13 1.97
CA HIS A 468 -21.33 1.29 1.01
C HIS A 468 -22.35 2.32 1.51
N MET A 469 -22.65 2.31 2.81
CA MET A 469 -23.47 3.36 3.41
C MET A 469 -22.74 4.71 3.37
N GLU A 470 -21.42 4.72 3.54
CA GLU A 470 -20.57 5.89 3.29
C GLU A 470 -20.87 6.54 1.93
N GLN A 471 -21.04 5.75 0.87
CA GLN A 471 -21.26 6.27 -0.47
C GLN A 471 -22.64 6.85 -0.67
N TYR A 472 -23.67 6.19 -0.13
CA TYR A 472 -25.02 6.72 -0.19
C TYR A 472 -25.17 8.04 0.56
N MET A 473 -24.26 8.37 1.48
CA MET A 473 -24.19 9.72 2.04
C MET A 473 -23.97 10.81 0.99
N GLY A 474 -23.38 10.48 -0.17
CA GLY A 474 -23.27 11.41 -1.29
C GLY A 474 -24.63 11.94 -1.73
N ALA A 475 -25.67 11.10 -1.69
CA ALA A 475 -27.06 11.48 -1.98
C ALA A 475 -27.80 12.04 -0.75
N VAL A 476 -27.49 11.56 0.46
CA VAL A 476 -28.17 11.97 1.70
C VAL A 476 -27.76 13.37 2.16
N ILE A 477 -26.48 13.74 2.02
CA ILE A 477 -25.96 15.04 2.49
C ILE A 477 -26.70 16.22 1.84
N PRO A 478 -26.85 16.30 0.51
CA PRO A 478 -27.60 17.39 -0.11
C PRO A 478 -29.07 17.46 0.34
N VAL A 479 -29.72 16.30 0.54
CA VAL A 479 -31.11 16.26 1.03
C VAL A 479 -31.19 16.75 2.48
N ALA A 480 -30.27 16.33 3.34
CA ALA A 480 -30.20 16.77 4.72
C ALA A 480 -29.94 18.29 4.85
N GLU A 481 -29.10 18.86 3.96
CA GLU A 481 -28.87 20.30 3.89
C GLU A 481 -30.13 21.07 3.46
N GLU A 482 -30.91 20.53 2.51
CA GLU A 482 -32.16 21.16 2.05
C GLU A 482 -33.31 21.09 3.08
N GLU A 483 -33.33 20.05 3.91
CA GLU A 483 -34.39 19.78 4.89
C GLU A 483 -34.01 20.17 6.34
N ASP A 484 -32.86 20.83 6.53
CA ASP A 484 -32.31 21.24 7.84
C ASP A 484 -32.14 20.06 8.84
N TRP A 485 -31.64 18.92 8.36
CA TRP A 485 -31.33 17.75 9.19
C TRP A 485 -29.93 17.84 9.79
N GLN A 486 -29.79 17.47 11.06
CA GLN A 486 -28.48 17.19 11.65
C GLN A 486 -28.06 15.77 11.30
N LEU A 487 -26.97 15.62 10.54
CA LEU A 487 -26.40 14.31 10.25
C LEU A 487 -25.30 13.94 11.23
N VAL A 488 -25.36 12.68 11.69
CA VAL A 488 -24.30 11.99 12.40
C VAL A 488 -24.02 10.69 11.66
N SER A 489 -22.76 10.29 11.54
CA SER A 489 -22.38 9.02 10.93
C SER A 489 -21.44 8.24 11.84
N VAL A 490 -21.65 6.94 11.93
CA VAL A 490 -20.74 6.00 12.59
C VAL A 490 -20.52 4.83 11.64
N LEU A 491 -19.47 4.96 10.84
CA LEU A 491 -19.16 4.04 9.74
C LEU A 491 -17.85 3.31 10.02
N GLN A 492 -17.93 1.98 10.08
CA GLN A 492 -16.77 1.12 10.27
C GLN A 492 -16.51 0.34 8.96
N PRO A 493 -15.35 0.55 8.31
CA PRO A 493 -15.03 -0.12 7.05
C PRO A 493 -15.20 -1.65 7.13
N GLY A 494 -15.92 -2.22 6.17
CA GLY A 494 -16.18 -3.65 6.07
C GLY A 494 -17.18 -4.23 7.09
N CYS A 495 -17.72 -3.45 8.02
CA CYS A 495 -18.63 -3.92 9.07
C CYS A 495 -20.06 -3.39 8.85
N GLY A 496 -20.94 -4.23 8.30
CA GLY A 496 -22.37 -3.89 8.20
C GLY A 496 -23.09 -3.96 9.56
N LEU A 497 -24.21 -3.25 9.71
CA LEU A 497 -25.04 -3.31 10.91
C LEU A 497 -25.81 -4.65 10.98
N GLY A 498 -25.40 -5.56 11.86
CA GLY A 498 -25.87 -6.95 11.92
C GLY A 498 -24.84 -7.92 12.48
N VAL A 499 -24.96 -9.21 12.18
CA VAL A 499 -24.05 -10.28 12.67
C VAL A 499 -23.25 -10.97 11.55
N GLU A 500 -23.51 -10.65 10.29
CA GLU A 500 -22.96 -11.34 9.13
C GLU A 500 -21.50 -10.99 8.81
N GLY A 501 -20.68 -12.01 8.51
CA GLY A 501 -19.29 -11.83 8.06
C GLY A 501 -18.37 -11.17 9.10
N GLN A 502 -18.80 -11.04 10.35
CA GLN A 502 -18.16 -10.18 11.32
C GLN A 502 -16.95 -10.82 11.99
N THR A 503 -15.81 -10.15 11.84
CA THR A 503 -14.66 -10.33 12.72
C THR A 503 -15.02 -9.95 14.17
N PRO A 504 -14.27 -10.39 15.19
CA PRO A 504 -14.47 -9.91 16.56
C PRO A 504 -14.49 -8.37 16.67
N GLU A 505 -13.71 -7.69 15.81
CA GLU A 505 -13.65 -6.24 15.74
C GLU A 505 -14.94 -5.63 15.19
N CYS A 506 -15.56 -6.22 14.16
CA CYS A 506 -16.86 -5.76 13.66
C CYS A 506 -17.97 -5.95 14.72
N ARG A 507 -17.97 -7.07 15.45
CA ARG A 507 -18.98 -7.31 16.50
C ARG A 507 -18.91 -6.27 17.60
N LYS A 508 -17.69 -5.99 18.07
CA LYS A 508 -17.46 -4.94 19.07
C LYS A 508 -17.84 -3.56 18.54
N GLY A 509 -17.61 -3.30 17.25
CA GLY A 509 -18.05 -2.09 16.56
C GLY A 509 -19.56 -1.93 16.58
N ASN A 510 -20.30 -2.97 16.18
CA ASN A 510 -21.77 -2.95 16.17
C ASN A 510 -22.36 -2.78 17.57
N GLU A 511 -21.81 -3.47 18.58
CA GLU A 511 -22.23 -3.26 19.98
C GLU A 511 -22.04 -1.81 20.40
N ALA A 512 -20.91 -1.18 20.04
CA ALA A 512 -20.63 0.22 20.35
C ALA A 512 -21.55 1.20 19.59
N VAL A 513 -21.87 0.90 18.33
CA VAL A 513 -22.81 1.69 17.52
C VAL A 513 -24.21 1.64 18.13
N LEU A 514 -24.70 0.46 18.50
CA LEU A 514 -26.02 0.32 19.12
C LEU A 514 -26.10 1.03 20.48
N GLU A 515 -25.06 0.94 21.31
CA GLU A 515 -24.97 1.72 22.57
C GLU A 515 -25.00 3.23 22.30
N TYR A 516 -24.35 3.68 21.23
CA TYR A 516 -24.36 5.08 20.85
C TYR A 516 -25.72 5.53 20.28
N LEU A 517 -26.42 4.69 19.52
CA LEU A 517 -27.78 5.00 19.03
C LEU A 517 -28.76 5.13 20.19
N ASP A 518 -28.66 4.26 21.22
CA ASP A 518 -29.42 4.38 22.46
C ASP A 518 -29.11 5.70 23.20
N GLN A 519 -27.85 6.14 23.20
CA GLN A 519 -27.45 7.44 23.75
C GLN A 519 -28.01 8.62 22.94
N LEU A 520 -27.94 8.55 21.61
CA LEU A 520 -28.24 9.65 20.69
C LEU A 520 -29.76 9.84 20.51
N GLN A 521 -30.54 8.75 20.55
CA GLN A 521 -31.98 8.74 20.27
C GLN A 521 -32.33 9.51 18.96
N PRO A 522 -31.76 9.11 17.80
CA PRO A 522 -32.01 9.81 16.55
C PRO A 522 -33.44 9.62 16.05
N ASP A 523 -33.95 10.57 15.29
CA ASP A 523 -35.26 10.44 14.61
C ASP A 523 -35.24 9.36 13.52
N ALA A 524 -34.10 9.18 12.85
CA ALA A 524 -33.94 8.16 11.83
C ALA A 524 -32.54 7.53 11.82
N VAL A 525 -32.48 6.24 11.44
CA VAL A 525 -31.27 5.46 11.27
C VAL A 525 -31.19 4.92 9.84
N LEU A 526 -30.16 5.34 9.10
CA LEU A 526 -29.90 4.90 7.72
C LEU A 526 -28.83 3.81 7.72
N THR A 527 -29.09 2.69 7.06
CA THR A 527 -28.14 1.58 6.94
C THR A 527 -28.34 0.75 5.68
N THR A 528 -27.41 -0.15 5.37
CA THR A 528 -27.55 -1.14 4.29
C THR A 528 -28.44 -2.30 4.74
N SER A 529 -29.42 -2.69 3.92
CA SER A 529 -30.41 -3.74 4.24
C SER A 529 -30.12 -5.08 3.59
N THR A 530 -29.40 -5.10 2.46
CA THR A 530 -28.99 -6.33 1.77
C THR A 530 -27.47 -6.46 1.73
N ARG A 531 -27.01 -7.63 1.30
CA ARG A 531 -25.61 -7.91 0.98
C ARG A 531 -25.58 -8.70 -0.32
N ALA A 532 -24.87 -8.17 -1.31
CA ALA A 532 -24.57 -8.89 -2.55
C ALA A 532 -23.23 -9.65 -2.45
N GLU A 533 -23.12 -10.77 -3.16
CA GLU A 533 -21.87 -11.52 -3.32
C GLU A 533 -21.27 -11.28 -4.71
N LEU A 534 -19.94 -11.45 -4.81
CA LEU A 534 -19.18 -11.13 -6.03
C LEU A 534 -19.66 -11.97 -7.23
N MET A 535 -20.21 -11.31 -8.27
CA MET A 535 -20.71 -11.96 -9.48
C MET A 535 -21.71 -13.11 -9.22
N ASP A 536 -22.49 -13.02 -8.15
CA ASP A 536 -23.56 -13.96 -7.84
C ASP A 536 -24.78 -13.24 -7.28
N GLY A 537 -25.58 -12.65 -8.18
CA GLY A 537 -26.82 -11.97 -7.81
C GLY A 537 -27.85 -12.87 -7.13
N ALA A 538 -27.85 -14.18 -7.43
CA ALA A 538 -28.73 -15.14 -6.77
C ALA A 538 -28.37 -15.34 -5.29
N ALA A 539 -27.17 -14.96 -4.87
CA ALA A 539 -26.71 -15.01 -3.50
C ALA A 539 -26.95 -13.69 -2.73
N GLU A 540 -27.59 -12.66 -3.31
CA GLU A 540 -28.00 -11.49 -2.54
C GLU A 540 -29.03 -11.87 -1.46
N HIS A 541 -28.83 -11.40 -0.24
CA HIS A 541 -29.69 -11.68 0.91
C HIS A 541 -29.81 -10.47 1.83
N THR A 542 -30.83 -10.46 2.69
CA THR A 542 -30.96 -9.48 3.78
C THR A 542 -29.83 -9.66 4.77
N VAL A 543 -29.19 -8.57 5.21
CA VAL A 543 -28.06 -8.61 6.16
C VAL A 543 -28.44 -9.43 7.41
N ALA A 544 -27.68 -10.48 7.71
CA ALA A 544 -28.03 -11.34 8.83
C ALA A 544 -28.02 -10.58 10.15
N GLY A 545 -29.07 -10.77 10.96
CA GLY A 545 -29.23 -10.11 12.27
C GLY A 545 -29.71 -8.67 12.21
N LEU A 546 -29.99 -8.12 11.03
CA LEU A 546 -30.55 -6.78 10.91
C LEU A 546 -32.01 -6.71 11.39
N GLU A 547 -32.84 -7.72 11.10
CA GLU A 547 -34.26 -7.73 11.50
C GLU A 547 -34.51 -7.42 12.99
N PRO A 548 -33.86 -8.09 13.97
CA PRO A 548 -34.06 -7.76 15.38
C PRO A 548 -33.59 -6.34 15.72
N ILE A 549 -32.49 -5.86 15.12
CA ILE A 549 -31.99 -4.49 15.34
C ILE A 549 -33.02 -3.46 14.85
N VAL A 550 -33.62 -3.69 13.67
CA VAL A 550 -34.68 -2.83 13.14
C VAL A 550 -35.87 -2.79 14.09
N ARG A 551 -36.30 -3.94 14.63
CA ARG A 551 -37.42 -4.01 15.58
C ARG A 551 -37.12 -3.25 16.88
N ASP A 552 -35.90 -3.31 17.37
CA ASP A 552 -35.50 -2.62 18.59
C ASP A 552 -35.46 -1.10 18.35
N LEU A 553 -34.81 -0.63 17.27
CA LEU A 553 -34.71 0.79 16.94
C LEU A 553 -36.09 1.44 16.67
N THR A 554 -36.97 0.73 15.95
CA THR A 554 -38.33 1.20 15.68
C THR A 554 -39.20 1.21 16.93
N ALA A 555 -39.00 0.26 17.86
CA ALA A 555 -39.68 0.28 19.16
C ALA A 555 -39.26 1.46 20.05
N ASP A 556 -38.02 1.95 19.88
CA ASP A 556 -37.49 3.13 20.57
C ASP A 556 -37.89 4.45 19.87
N GLY A 557 -38.66 4.38 18.78
CA GLY A 557 -39.25 5.53 18.10
C GLY A 557 -38.43 6.09 16.94
N ALA A 558 -37.31 5.46 16.58
CA ALA A 558 -36.54 5.84 15.40
C ALA A 558 -37.11 5.20 14.13
N THR A 559 -37.13 5.94 13.03
CA THR A 559 -37.42 5.37 11.71
C THR A 559 -36.17 4.72 11.13
N VAL A 560 -36.25 3.49 10.63
CA VAL A 560 -35.10 2.80 10.02
C VAL A 560 -35.24 2.78 8.51
N VAL A 561 -34.27 3.40 7.83
CA VAL A 561 -34.22 3.47 6.37
C VAL A 561 -33.14 2.52 5.85
N GLY A 562 -33.56 1.45 5.19
CA GLY A 562 -32.69 0.40 4.69
C GLY A 562 -32.38 0.53 3.20
N PHE A 563 -31.14 0.84 2.84
CA PHE A 563 -30.68 0.89 1.45
C PHE A 563 -30.33 -0.50 0.93
N ARG A 564 -30.84 -0.86 -0.24
CA ARG A 564 -30.34 -2.02 -0.97
C ARG A 564 -28.85 -1.83 -1.31
N ASP A 565 -28.07 -2.90 -1.17
CA ASP A 565 -26.63 -2.86 -1.38
C ASP A 565 -26.24 -2.55 -2.84
N ASN A 566 -25.03 -2.03 -3.03
CA ASN A 566 -24.46 -1.84 -4.36
C ASN A 566 -24.20 -3.19 -5.04
N PRO A 567 -24.32 -3.27 -6.38
CA PRO A 567 -23.83 -4.42 -7.13
C PRO A 567 -22.33 -4.66 -6.93
N ARG A 568 -21.89 -5.93 -6.93
CA ARG A 568 -20.47 -6.31 -6.86
C ARG A 568 -20.00 -6.92 -8.18
N LEU A 569 -19.23 -6.15 -8.93
CA LEU A 569 -18.74 -6.49 -10.26
C LEU A 569 -17.49 -7.37 -10.18
N GLY A 570 -17.27 -8.20 -11.20
CA GLY A 570 -16.11 -9.09 -11.30
C GLY A 570 -14.85 -8.44 -11.89
N TYR A 571 -14.87 -7.14 -12.15
CA TYR A 571 -13.80 -6.37 -12.78
C TYR A 571 -13.83 -4.91 -12.30
N ASP A 572 -12.73 -4.19 -12.51
CA ASP A 572 -12.64 -2.74 -12.32
C ASP A 572 -13.23 -2.02 -13.55
N PRO A 573 -14.38 -1.34 -13.42
CA PRO A 573 -15.07 -0.73 -14.57
C PRO A 573 -14.31 0.47 -15.13
N THR A 574 -13.67 1.25 -14.26
CA THR A 574 -12.88 2.42 -14.63
C THR A 574 -11.67 1.98 -15.46
N ARG A 575 -11.02 0.87 -15.07
CA ARG A 575 -9.95 0.27 -15.86
C ARG A 575 -10.45 -0.27 -17.20
N CYS A 576 -11.61 -0.93 -17.21
CA CYS A 576 -12.19 -1.43 -18.45
C CYS A 576 -12.44 -0.30 -19.46
N VAL A 577 -13.04 0.82 -19.01
CA VAL A 577 -13.28 2.00 -19.84
C VAL A 577 -11.99 2.63 -20.34
N ALA A 578 -10.96 2.74 -19.50
CA ALA A 578 -9.67 3.27 -19.91
C ALA A 578 -8.99 2.43 -21.00
N GLU A 579 -9.15 1.10 -20.96
CA GLU A 579 -8.52 0.18 -21.91
C GLU A 579 -9.31 -0.02 -23.20
N LYS A 580 -10.65 -0.10 -23.10
CA LYS A 580 -11.52 -0.50 -24.22
C LYS A 580 -12.42 0.63 -24.75
N GLY A 581 -12.60 1.68 -23.96
CA GLY A 581 -13.51 2.79 -24.25
C GLY A 581 -14.84 2.68 -23.50
N ARG A 582 -15.48 3.82 -23.27
CA ARG A 582 -16.70 3.95 -22.45
C ARG A 582 -17.93 3.24 -23.00
N GLU A 583 -17.96 2.97 -24.31
CA GLU A 583 -19.09 2.34 -25.02
C GLU A 583 -18.88 0.84 -25.26
N ASP A 584 -17.75 0.26 -24.80
CA ASP A 584 -17.48 -1.15 -25.03
C ASP A 584 -18.45 -2.02 -24.20
N PRO A 585 -19.25 -2.90 -24.84
CA PRO A 585 -20.23 -3.72 -24.13
C PRO A 585 -19.62 -4.72 -23.14
N SER A 586 -18.32 -5.02 -23.25
CA SER A 586 -17.63 -5.86 -22.27
C SER A 586 -17.27 -5.14 -20.97
N CYS A 587 -17.54 -3.83 -20.89
CA CYS A 587 -17.40 -3.02 -19.68
C CYS A 587 -18.73 -2.78 -18.95
N THR A 588 -19.81 -3.44 -19.36
CA THR A 588 -21.12 -3.42 -18.69
C THR A 588 -21.45 -4.78 -18.08
N THR A 589 -22.25 -4.79 -17.01
CA THR A 589 -22.74 -6.01 -16.36
C THR A 589 -24.26 -6.00 -16.29
N GLU A 590 -24.90 -7.13 -16.58
CA GLU A 590 -26.34 -7.28 -16.39
C GLU A 590 -26.67 -7.34 -14.89
N LYS A 591 -27.67 -6.57 -14.44
CA LYS A 591 -28.06 -6.45 -13.03
C LYS A 591 -28.38 -7.82 -12.42
N ASP A 592 -29.04 -8.71 -13.15
CA ASP A 592 -29.44 -10.03 -12.66
C ASP A 592 -28.22 -10.98 -12.43
N GLU A 593 -27.02 -10.63 -12.91
CA GLU A 593 -25.79 -11.38 -12.61
C GLU A 593 -25.20 -11.01 -11.24
N VAL A 594 -25.54 -9.84 -10.70
CA VAL A 594 -24.87 -9.23 -9.54
C VAL A 594 -25.82 -8.85 -8.41
N LEU A 595 -27.12 -8.81 -8.66
CA LEU A 595 -28.17 -8.60 -7.68
C LEU A 595 -29.34 -9.57 -7.93
N ALA A 596 -30.10 -9.87 -6.88
CA ALA A 596 -31.30 -10.68 -6.99
C ALA A 596 -32.37 -9.98 -7.84
N ALA A 597 -33.25 -10.76 -8.47
CA ALA A 597 -34.33 -10.21 -9.30
C ALA A 597 -35.26 -9.28 -8.48
N GLU A 598 -35.53 -9.65 -7.22
CA GLU A 598 -36.29 -8.85 -6.25
C GLU A 598 -35.41 -8.53 -5.04
N ASN A 599 -35.59 -7.33 -4.46
CA ASN A 599 -34.88 -6.92 -3.25
C ASN A 599 -35.25 -7.84 -2.06
N PRO A 600 -34.30 -8.64 -1.53
CA PRO A 600 -34.57 -9.55 -0.41
C PRO A 600 -35.05 -8.85 0.86
N ALA A 601 -34.64 -7.60 1.08
CA ALA A 601 -35.01 -6.82 2.26
C ALA A 601 -36.46 -6.34 2.26
N ARG A 602 -37.25 -6.59 1.20
CA ARG A 602 -38.70 -6.33 1.19
C ARG A 602 -39.44 -7.02 2.36
N SER A 603 -38.91 -8.12 2.89
CA SER A 603 -39.49 -8.77 4.07
C SER A 603 -39.52 -7.86 5.30
N LEU A 604 -38.57 -6.91 5.40
CA LEU A 604 -38.47 -5.97 6.52
C LEU A 604 -39.55 -4.87 6.47
N GLU A 605 -40.16 -4.60 5.31
CA GLU A 605 -41.28 -3.64 5.18
C GLU A 605 -42.53 -4.04 5.98
N SER A 606 -42.58 -5.29 6.48
CA SER A 606 -43.60 -5.72 7.42
C SER A 606 -43.44 -5.15 8.84
N ILE A 607 -42.30 -4.51 9.14
CA ILE A 607 -42.00 -3.88 10.42
C ILE A 607 -42.43 -2.40 10.36
N PRO A 608 -43.37 -1.95 11.21
CA PRO A 608 -43.71 -0.53 11.31
C PRO A 608 -42.48 0.32 11.63
N GLY A 609 -42.34 1.47 10.97
CA GLY A 609 -41.16 2.33 11.11
C GLY A 609 -39.94 1.88 10.30
N TYR A 610 -40.04 0.85 9.45
CA TYR A 610 -39.00 0.52 8.48
C TYR A 610 -39.42 0.89 7.05
N THR A 611 -38.52 1.56 6.33
CA THR A 611 -38.70 1.89 4.91
C THR A 611 -37.47 1.45 4.11
N GLY A 612 -37.68 0.72 3.02
CA GLY A 612 -36.62 0.30 2.11
C GLY A 612 -36.42 1.30 0.96
N ILE A 613 -35.17 1.65 0.65
CA ILE A 613 -34.81 2.41 -0.56
C ILE A 613 -33.99 1.50 -1.47
N ASP A 614 -34.35 1.45 -2.76
CA ASP A 614 -33.63 0.69 -3.78
C ASP A 614 -33.04 1.62 -4.85
N PRO A 615 -31.76 2.02 -4.73
CA PRO A 615 -31.08 2.87 -5.71
C PRO A 615 -30.70 2.14 -7.00
N THR A 616 -30.96 0.83 -7.12
CA THR A 616 -30.55 0.02 -8.27
C THR A 616 -30.98 0.60 -9.63
N PRO A 617 -32.18 1.18 -9.81
CA PRO A 617 -32.55 1.81 -11.07
C PRO A 617 -31.66 2.98 -11.48
N LEU A 618 -31.00 3.64 -10.53
CA LEU A 618 -30.04 4.72 -10.76
C LEU A 618 -28.64 4.19 -11.04
N ILE A 619 -28.27 3.03 -10.50
CA ILE A 619 -26.93 2.42 -10.68
C ILE A 619 -26.89 1.55 -11.95
N CYS A 620 -27.97 0.81 -12.20
CA CYS A 620 -28.12 -0.12 -13.32
C CYS A 620 -29.40 0.22 -14.12
N PRO A 621 -29.45 1.40 -14.77
CA PRO A 621 -30.62 1.82 -15.53
C PRO A 621 -30.95 0.78 -16.62
N GLN A 622 -32.24 0.47 -16.77
CA GLN A 622 -32.73 -0.53 -17.73
C GLN A 622 -32.14 -1.95 -17.50
N GLY A 623 -31.65 -2.23 -16.29
CA GLY A 623 -31.08 -3.53 -15.94
C GLY A 623 -29.60 -3.70 -16.28
N VAL A 624 -28.91 -2.65 -16.76
CA VAL A 624 -27.50 -2.72 -17.14
C VAL A 624 -26.67 -1.80 -16.26
N CYS A 625 -25.73 -2.37 -15.51
CA CYS A 625 -24.77 -1.64 -14.69
C CYS A 625 -23.63 -1.13 -15.58
N ALA A 626 -23.69 0.14 -15.93
CA ALA A 626 -22.73 0.80 -16.82
C ALA A 626 -21.59 1.46 -16.02
N PRO A 627 -20.38 1.59 -16.63
CA PRO A 627 -19.25 2.21 -15.96
C PRO A 627 -19.36 3.74 -15.89
N VAL A 628 -20.05 4.34 -16.86
CA VAL A 628 -20.23 5.80 -17.00
C VAL A 628 -21.69 6.10 -17.31
N ILE A 629 -22.31 7.01 -16.56
CA ILE A 629 -23.67 7.50 -16.79
C ILE A 629 -23.64 9.03 -16.73
N GLY A 630 -24.22 9.70 -17.74
CA GLY A 630 -24.25 11.16 -17.79
C GLY A 630 -22.86 11.82 -17.72
N ASN A 631 -21.88 11.23 -18.39
CA ASN A 631 -20.45 11.60 -18.31
C ASN A 631 -19.89 11.60 -16.87
N VAL A 632 -20.44 10.82 -15.96
CA VAL A 632 -19.86 10.61 -14.62
C VAL A 632 -19.47 9.15 -14.48
N ASN A 633 -18.23 8.89 -14.05
CA ASN A 633 -17.78 7.55 -13.69
C ASN A 633 -18.58 7.08 -12.47
N VAL A 634 -19.34 6.01 -12.62
CA VAL A 634 -20.24 5.49 -11.58
C VAL A 634 -19.43 4.84 -10.46
N TRP A 635 -18.35 4.16 -10.82
CA TRP A 635 -17.62 3.23 -9.96
C TRP A 635 -16.26 3.77 -9.52
N LEU A 636 -16.05 3.76 -8.21
CA LEU A 636 -14.76 4.00 -7.56
C LEU A 636 -13.85 2.77 -7.70
N ASP A 637 -14.43 1.59 -7.53
CA ASP A 637 -13.81 0.28 -7.74
C ASP A 637 -14.87 -0.74 -8.19
N PHE A 638 -14.63 -2.05 -8.04
CA PHE A 638 -15.55 -3.08 -8.48
C PHE A 638 -16.89 -3.16 -7.71
N HIS A 639 -17.10 -2.41 -6.63
CA HIS A 639 -18.37 -2.42 -5.87
C HIS A 639 -18.73 -1.12 -5.14
N HIS A 640 -17.86 -0.12 -5.25
CA HIS A 640 -17.99 1.18 -4.62
C HIS A 640 -18.40 2.24 -5.65
N LEU A 641 -19.33 3.13 -5.30
CA LEU A 641 -19.72 4.28 -6.12
C LEU A 641 -18.79 5.48 -5.90
N THR A 642 -18.61 6.32 -6.91
CA THR A 642 -17.93 7.62 -6.76
C THR A 642 -18.83 8.62 -6.04
N TRP A 643 -18.23 9.56 -5.29
CA TRP A 643 -18.98 10.65 -4.67
C TRP A 643 -19.71 11.48 -5.72
N ASP A 644 -19.06 11.86 -6.82
CA ASP A 644 -19.69 12.67 -7.87
C ASP A 644 -20.97 12.01 -8.40
N TYR A 645 -20.95 10.69 -8.62
CA TYR A 645 -22.13 9.97 -9.06
C TYR A 645 -23.19 9.88 -7.96
N ALA A 646 -22.80 9.51 -6.74
CA ALA A 646 -23.74 9.41 -5.62
C ALA A 646 -24.43 10.74 -5.33
N ARG A 647 -23.71 11.86 -5.40
CA ARG A 647 -24.27 13.21 -5.26
C ARG A 647 -25.27 13.54 -6.35
N SER A 648 -25.01 13.14 -7.59
CA SER A 648 -25.94 13.36 -8.70
C SER A 648 -27.25 12.58 -8.57
N MET A 649 -27.31 11.55 -7.70
CA MET A 649 -28.55 10.81 -7.39
C MET A 649 -29.50 11.58 -6.45
N ALA A 650 -29.00 12.59 -5.71
CA ALA A 650 -29.77 13.27 -4.67
C ALA A 650 -31.14 13.80 -5.14
N PRO A 651 -31.27 14.48 -6.31
CA PRO A 651 -32.57 14.98 -6.77
C PRO A 651 -33.59 13.86 -7.05
N LEU A 652 -33.11 12.68 -7.48
CA LEU A 652 -33.97 11.54 -7.81
C LEU A 652 -34.36 10.71 -6.58
N LEU A 653 -33.56 10.76 -5.50
CA LEU A 653 -33.84 10.05 -4.25
C LEU A 653 -34.52 10.94 -3.21
N ARG A 654 -34.62 12.26 -3.43
CA ARG A 654 -35.11 13.21 -2.43
C ARG A 654 -36.50 12.86 -1.93
N GLU A 655 -37.48 12.66 -2.82
CA GLU A 655 -38.86 12.39 -2.41
C GLU A 655 -38.96 11.12 -1.54
N ASP A 656 -38.27 10.05 -1.95
CA ASP A 656 -38.23 8.78 -1.20
C ASP A 656 -37.53 8.94 0.15
N LEU A 657 -36.41 9.67 0.21
CA LEU A 657 -35.66 9.92 1.44
C LEU A 657 -36.45 10.74 2.45
N VAL A 658 -37.04 11.85 2.01
CA VAL A 658 -37.85 12.72 2.86
C VAL A 658 -39.06 11.95 3.36
N ALA A 659 -39.79 11.26 2.47
CA ALA A 659 -40.92 10.43 2.89
C ALA A 659 -40.53 9.33 3.88
N ALA A 660 -39.35 8.73 3.71
CA ALA A 660 -38.84 7.69 4.60
C ALA A 660 -38.40 8.22 5.96
N VAL A 661 -37.82 9.42 6.05
CA VAL A 661 -37.32 10.00 7.33
C VAL A 661 -38.44 10.73 8.08
N GLU A 662 -39.38 11.33 7.36
CA GLU A 662 -40.50 12.09 7.94
C GLU A 662 -41.73 11.22 8.24
N SER A 663 -41.74 9.94 7.88
CA SER A 663 -42.86 9.06 8.21
C SER A 663 -43.04 8.99 9.73
N GLU A 664 -44.19 9.43 10.23
CA GLU A 664 -44.57 9.21 11.62
C GLU A 664 -44.76 7.70 11.83
N GLY A 665 -43.93 7.09 12.68
CA GLY A 665 -43.92 5.66 13.00
C GLY A 665 -45.18 5.15 13.70
#